data_AF-A0A0S7XK41-F1
#
_entry.id   AF-A0A0S7XK41-F1
#
_cell.length_a   1.000
_cell.length_b   1.000
_cell.length_c   1.000
_cell.angle_alpha   90.00
_cell.angle_beta   90.00
_cell.angle_gamma   90.00
#
_symmetry.space_group_name_H-M   'P 1'
#
loop_
_entity.id
_entity.type
_entity.pdbx_description
1 polymer ?
#
loop_
_entity_poly.entity_id
_entity_poly.type
_entity_poly.pdbx_seq_one_letter_code
_entity_poly.pdbx_strand_id
1 'polypeptide(L)'
;MLVPRRILILSLIVGASTWLAPPTVRADATTERLSRDIEAAITQIRMLEKAARLPEGKSPVGPAIVELTGYQDAIARGGLSEAELALVRAGVEIAPVRAETAIRARLSGTRAHFAQALGRLEGLARSLGLELIGFDLAQQGLEDLRDAETGEIGDLSRQLIDFHKNVWLPLERGVGRSARANRKTYYVVLPRRSTSMMVLAATFIQEARLERGQPLALAGAQASVPAARTISIGIEPDAPWANGNPEAFKVTPQKRAYTLLAGASEVGLLRGCAEAAEAIATGATLRAATHTPGMVCRGVVIPLPAWDRGDDGAWFYDADWWLRTLRRLARARYNIIVLRGKEPLPHLLRPRGKDVSAATLGRRMGTLDWVLDVARDHGFTVGLFWDSPPAGGPEWTRALSEEMLRTYYGIGAVGCAGNVAHWKALIEAVTAYREETGLARALMLPAWLEEWRGIAEALPRDHRVWTLARFNGQMLDVTARPHQSLGDLPGTGCAFFDGLVNLSPYGFGSAEFINECLGEAARAGAEGIIVSPLDPGRWPATGLRAGASDQTNRDWAWYDAFGLYAWDPESKFDAKRWQTAWGVAVDEPAAGRAVERTAHFLSAALPTIVTEFWLGPTWLPQLNALPTPDGSWRWATLDDLIAARSVDSPIYWQKGPVVLGIAEFVADPGGSRASGARLTPPEVQGMLRATMAEARSHYGNAAARAKHSDLVAALGADLECLESTVSFWDRRISAAIALQTFRSGGRQSEKQRAVRLAGGALDDYRRLLVALEKHYGPDVFSTVETAELVAEAEQELSELSGKPVAPTPMPAPMPTPSPVGTGEIIATPGGDAVRPLLEALRPKAEEAGWTLMTVSGAVPESLPRCRMLLIDDIDRALPETRHAEVLDWVKMGGRVIVWSMRRAHSDFFPYLLVVGEGETKSMAFADVDSLLLGDLRGAAVQAARAVG
;
A
#
# COMPACT_ATOMS: atom_id res chain seq x y z
N MET A 1 -31.07 -47.97 1.99
CA MET A 1 -30.96 -47.61 0.56
C MET A 1 -31.81 -46.38 0.33
N LEU A 2 -31.17 -45.23 0.06
CA LEU A 2 -31.68 -44.02 -0.62
C LEU A 2 -30.72 -42.88 -0.23
N VAL A 3 -29.67 -42.78 -1.03
CA VAL A 3 -28.64 -41.72 -1.01
C VAL A 3 -29.24 -40.51 -1.73
N PRO A 4 -29.14 -39.27 -1.21
CA PRO A 4 -29.48 -38.10 -2.01
C PRO A 4 -28.45 -37.94 -3.12
N ARG A 5 -28.86 -38.28 -4.34
CA ARG A 5 -28.15 -38.05 -5.59
C ARG A 5 -28.11 -36.54 -5.85
N ARG A 6 -26.98 -35.88 -5.55
CA ARG A 6 -26.73 -34.49 -5.93
C ARG A 6 -25.27 -34.35 -6.37
N ILE A 7 -24.98 -34.39 -7.68
CA ILE A 7 -23.67 -34.02 -8.25
C ILE A 7 -23.81 -33.50 -9.70
N LEU A 8 -23.03 -32.44 -9.97
CA LEU A 8 -22.47 -31.86 -11.22
C LEU A 8 -23.37 -31.57 -12.43
N ILE A 9 -23.77 -30.30 -12.57
CA ILE A 9 -24.16 -29.71 -13.86
C ILE A 9 -23.34 -28.43 -14.13
N LEU A 10 -22.96 -27.67 -13.10
CA LEU A 10 -22.16 -26.44 -13.24
C LEU A 10 -20.77 -26.67 -13.87
N SER A 11 -20.07 -27.77 -13.60
CA SER A 11 -18.76 -28.04 -14.25
C SER A 11 -18.89 -28.30 -15.75
N LEU A 12 -20.02 -28.85 -16.21
CA LEU A 12 -20.32 -29.02 -17.64
C LEU A 12 -20.68 -27.69 -18.30
N ILE A 13 -21.39 -26.81 -17.59
CA ILE A 13 -21.70 -25.45 -18.05
C ILE A 13 -20.43 -24.59 -18.11
N VAL A 14 -19.53 -24.70 -17.13
CA VAL A 14 -18.25 -23.98 -17.09
C VAL A 14 -17.29 -24.46 -18.18
N GLY A 15 -17.22 -25.78 -18.43
CA GLY A 15 -16.45 -26.32 -19.56
C GLY A 15 -16.96 -25.85 -20.92
N ALA A 16 -18.28 -25.67 -21.05
CA ALA A 16 -18.90 -25.14 -22.26
C ALA A 16 -18.80 -23.60 -22.40
N SER A 17 -18.76 -22.84 -21.31
CA SER A 17 -18.58 -21.38 -21.37
C SER A 17 -17.13 -20.96 -21.63
N THR A 18 -16.13 -21.74 -21.20
CA THR A 18 -14.74 -21.60 -21.69
C THR A 18 -14.62 -21.82 -23.21
N TRP A 19 -15.59 -22.49 -23.83
CA TRP A 19 -15.67 -22.75 -25.27
C TRP A 19 -16.25 -21.56 -26.08
N LEU A 20 -16.92 -20.61 -25.42
CA LEU A 20 -17.61 -19.48 -26.05
C LEU A 20 -16.86 -18.14 -25.95
N ALA A 21 -15.77 -18.06 -25.17
CA ALA A 21 -14.91 -16.88 -25.15
C ALA A 21 -14.12 -16.80 -26.47
N PRO A 22 -14.22 -15.70 -27.25
CA PRO A 22 -13.38 -15.55 -28.44
C PRO A 22 -11.91 -15.52 -28.00
N PRO A 23 -11.01 -16.29 -28.65
CA PRO A 23 -9.60 -16.23 -28.32
C PRO A 23 -9.06 -14.85 -28.73
N THR A 24 -8.60 -14.06 -27.76
CA THR A 24 -7.57 -13.06 -28.06
C THR A 24 -6.30 -13.83 -28.39
N VAL A 25 -6.08 -14.03 -29.69
CA VAL A 25 -4.91 -14.73 -30.23
C VAL A 25 -3.65 -13.93 -29.86
N ARG A 26 -2.90 -14.39 -28.85
CA ARG A 26 -1.44 -14.17 -28.78
C ARG A 26 -0.79 -15.34 -29.52
N ALA A 27 0.06 -15.03 -30.50
CA ALA A 27 0.51 -15.96 -31.53
C ALA A 27 1.45 -17.09 -31.09
N ASP A 28 1.85 -17.20 -29.82
CA ASP A 28 3.01 -18.02 -29.47
C ASP A 28 2.74 -19.36 -28.74
N ALA A 29 1.50 -19.78 -28.50
CA ALA A 29 1.27 -21.03 -27.72
C ALA A 29 -0.05 -21.80 -27.99
N THR A 30 -0.46 -21.98 -29.25
CA THR A 30 -1.87 -22.32 -29.55
C THR A 30 -2.20 -23.79 -29.83
N THR A 31 -1.30 -24.64 -30.35
CA THR A 31 -1.70 -26.02 -30.74
C THR A 31 -1.50 -27.05 -29.63
N GLU A 32 -0.37 -26.96 -28.91
CA GLU A 32 0.01 -27.92 -27.87
C GLU A 32 -0.78 -27.77 -26.57
N ARG A 33 -1.23 -26.53 -26.28
CA ARG A 33 -2.10 -26.24 -25.14
C ARG A 33 -3.53 -26.72 -25.38
N LEU A 34 -4.07 -26.44 -26.57
CA LEU A 34 -5.40 -26.90 -26.96
C LEU A 34 -5.50 -28.43 -27.02
N SER A 35 -4.46 -29.11 -27.53
CA SER A 35 -4.41 -30.59 -27.53
C SER A 35 -4.41 -31.16 -26.11
N ARG A 36 -3.64 -30.57 -25.19
CA ARG A 36 -3.61 -30.97 -23.77
C ARG A 36 -4.94 -30.74 -23.05
N ASP A 37 -5.61 -29.63 -23.35
CA ASP A 37 -6.90 -29.30 -22.75
C ASP A 37 -8.02 -30.26 -23.24
N ILE A 38 -7.99 -30.65 -24.53
CA ILE A 38 -8.89 -31.68 -25.09
C ILE A 38 -8.63 -33.05 -24.45
N GLU A 39 -7.36 -33.42 -24.26
CA GLU A 39 -6.97 -34.69 -23.64
C GLU A 39 -7.39 -34.76 -22.15
N ALA A 40 -7.28 -33.64 -21.44
CA ALA A 40 -7.76 -33.51 -20.06
C ALA A 40 -9.29 -33.63 -19.96
N ALA A 41 -10.03 -33.04 -20.91
CA ALA A 41 -11.49 -33.13 -20.97
C ALA A 41 -11.96 -34.58 -21.26
N ILE A 42 -11.36 -35.27 -22.24
CA ILE A 42 -11.66 -36.68 -22.53
C ILE A 42 -11.39 -37.56 -21.30
N THR A 43 -10.29 -37.29 -20.59
CA THR A 43 -9.91 -38.02 -19.37
C THR A 43 -10.94 -37.82 -18.25
N GLN A 44 -11.40 -36.59 -18.02
CA GLN A 44 -12.44 -36.30 -17.02
C GLN A 44 -13.78 -36.95 -17.36
N ILE A 45 -14.20 -36.94 -18.64
CA ILE A 45 -15.43 -37.58 -19.08
C ILE A 45 -15.36 -39.10 -18.83
N ARG A 46 -14.24 -39.76 -19.17
CA ARG A 46 -14.04 -41.19 -18.89
C ARG A 46 -14.00 -41.53 -17.40
N MET A 47 -13.44 -40.65 -16.57
CA MET A 47 -13.47 -40.81 -15.11
C MET A 47 -14.91 -40.75 -14.57
N LEU A 48 -15.74 -39.84 -15.10
CA LEU A 48 -17.14 -39.70 -14.71
C LEU A 48 -17.98 -40.90 -15.15
N GLU A 49 -17.75 -41.44 -16.36
CA GLU A 49 -18.39 -42.68 -16.84
C GLU A 49 -18.09 -43.87 -15.92
N LYS A 50 -16.83 -43.99 -15.49
CA LYS A 50 -16.37 -45.03 -14.57
C LYS A 50 -16.99 -44.86 -13.17
N ALA A 51 -17.11 -43.63 -12.68
CA ALA A 51 -17.75 -43.31 -11.41
C ALA A 51 -19.27 -43.61 -11.42
N ALA A 52 -19.92 -43.48 -12.58
CA ALA A 52 -21.35 -43.74 -12.76
C ALA A 52 -21.72 -45.23 -12.98
N ARG A 53 -20.73 -46.13 -13.11
CA ARG A 53 -20.92 -47.58 -13.38
C ARG A 53 -21.76 -47.87 -14.64
N LEU A 54 -21.63 -47.06 -15.68
CA LEU A 54 -22.32 -47.28 -16.95
C LEU A 54 -21.66 -48.43 -17.73
N PRO A 55 -22.40 -49.31 -18.44
CA PRO A 55 -21.83 -50.35 -19.29
C PRO A 55 -21.04 -49.74 -20.46
N GLU A 56 -19.86 -50.29 -20.78
CA GLU A 56 -19.10 -49.92 -21.98
C GLU A 56 -19.98 -50.04 -23.24
N GLY A 57 -20.02 -48.99 -24.06
CA GLY A 57 -20.83 -48.92 -25.27
C GLY A 57 -22.26 -48.36 -25.11
N LYS A 58 -22.71 -48.05 -23.88
CA LYS A 58 -23.99 -47.34 -23.61
C LYS A 58 -23.79 -45.96 -23.00
N SER A 59 -22.68 -45.29 -23.33
CA SER A 59 -22.44 -43.91 -22.90
C SER A 59 -23.34 -42.94 -23.67
N PRO A 60 -24.19 -42.14 -23.00
CA PRO A 60 -24.91 -41.03 -23.66
C PRO A 60 -23.97 -39.89 -24.09
N VAL A 61 -22.69 -39.92 -23.70
CA VAL A 61 -21.63 -38.94 -24.03
C VAL A 61 -20.65 -39.48 -25.09
N GLY A 62 -20.80 -40.74 -25.51
CA GLY A 62 -19.99 -41.40 -26.54
C GLY A 62 -19.85 -40.60 -27.85
N PRO A 63 -20.92 -39.97 -28.38
CA PRO A 63 -20.82 -39.10 -29.55
C PRO A 63 -19.89 -37.89 -29.35
N ALA A 64 -19.86 -37.29 -28.15
CA ALA A 64 -19.00 -36.15 -27.86
C ALA A 64 -17.52 -36.56 -27.74
N ILE A 65 -17.22 -37.76 -27.24
CA ILE A 65 -15.85 -38.29 -27.25
C ILE A 65 -15.37 -38.56 -28.68
N VAL A 66 -16.23 -39.11 -29.54
CA VAL A 66 -15.94 -39.32 -30.97
C VAL A 66 -15.66 -37.99 -31.68
N GLU A 67 -16.42 -36.96 -31.37
CA GLU A 67 -16.25 -35.62 -31.93
C GLU A 67 -14.95 -34.94 -31.45
N LEU A 68 -14.64 -35.01 -30.15
CA LEU A 68 -13.38 -34.50 -29.57
C LEU A 68 -12.15 -35.22 -30.14
N THR A 69 -12.26 -36.53 -30.40
CA THR A 69 -11.20 -37.32 -31.05
C THR A 69 -11.05 -36.90 -32.52
N GLY A 70 -12.16 -36.62 -33.21
CA GLY A 70 -12.16 -36.06 -34.57
C GLY A 70 -11.51 -34.66 -34.67
N TYR A 71 -11.65 -33.83 -33.63
CA TYR A 71 -10.97 -32.54 -33.54
C TYR A 71 -9.46 -32.68 -33.32
N GLN A 72 -9.00 -33.63 -32.49
CA GLN A 72 -7.58 -33.99 -32.37
C GLN A 72 -6.99 -34.41 -33.72
N ASP A 73 -7.74 -35.22 -34.47
CA ASP A 73 -7.39 -35.70 -35.80
C ASP A 73 -7.35 -34.59 -36.87
N ALA A 74 -8.17 -33.55 -36.74
CA ALA A 74 -8.19 -32.39 -37.62
C ALA A 74 -7.06 -31.40 -37.30
N ILE A 75 -6.75 -31.21 -36.02
CA ILE A 75 -5.60 -30.41 -35.55
C ILE A 75 -4.29 -31.05 -36.02
N ALA A 76 -4.19 -32.38 -35.95
CA ALA A 76 -3.05 -33.14 -36.46
C ALA A 76 -2.87 -33.06 -37.99
N ARG A 77 -3.93 -32.68 -38.74
CA ARG A 77 -3.95 -32.59 -40.21
C ARG A 77 -3.73 -31.19 -40.79
N GLY A 78 -3.40 -30.18 -39.97
CA GLY A 78 -2.86 -28.90 -40.43
C GLY A 78 -3.87 -28.00 -41.18
N GLY A 79 -4.71 -27.27 -40.43
CA GLY A 79 -5.75 -26.39 -40.97
C GLY A 79 -5.30 -25.04 -41.57
N LEU A 80 -4.02 -24.86 -41.87
CA LEU A 80 -3.47 -23.73 -42.65
C LEU A 80 -2.42 -24.31 -43.60
N SER A 81 -2.40 -23.90 -44.87
CA SER A 81 -1.37 -24.38 -45.80
C SER A 81 0.01 -23.87 -45.37
N GLU A 82 1.09 -24.62 -45.66
CA GLU A 82 2.47 -24.21 -45.34
C GLU A 82 2.82 -22.83 -45.93
N ALA A 83 2.24 -22.47 -47.07
CA ALA A 83 2.41 -21.15 -47.67
C ALA A 83 1.77 -20.02 -46.83
N GLU A 84 0.63 -20.28 -46.20
CA GLU A 84 -0.06 -19.31 -45.33
C GLU A 84 0.60 -19.21 -43.95
N LEU A 85 1.12 -20.32 -43.43
CA LEU A 85 1.94 -20.33 -42.21
C LEU A 85 3.26 -19.58 -42.42
N ALA A 86 3.88 -19.69 -43.60
CA ALA A 86 5.08 -18.93 -43.94
C ALA A 86 4.81 -17.40 -43.98
N LEU A 87 3.65 -16.97 -44.46
CA LEU A 87 3.26 -15.55 -44.53
C LEU A 87 2.93 -14.95 -43.15
N VAL A 88 2.28 -15.72 -42.28
CA VAL A 88 2.01 -15.31 -40.88
C VAL A 88 3.31 -15.24 -40.07
N ARG A 89 4.23 -16.20 -40.26
CA ARG A 89 5.57 -16.18 -39.64
C ARG A 89 6.44 -15.03 -40.15
N ALA A 90 6.17 -14.55 -41.37
CA ALA A 90 6.85 -13.40 -41.96
C ALA A 90 6.22 -12.04 -41.60
N GLY A 91 5.17 -12.01 -40.77
CA GLY A 91 4.58 -10.76 -40.27
C GLY A 91 3.74 -9.97 -41.28
N VAL A 92 3.20 -10.62 -42.33
CA VAL A 92 2.34 -9.97 -43.33
C VAL A 92 0.87 -10.02 -42.89
N GLU A 93 0.22 -8.86 -42.74
CA GLU A 93 -1.21 -8.75 -42.43
C GLU A 93 -2.09 -9.28 -43.59
N ILE A 94 -2.94 -10.27 -43.30
CA ILE A 94 -3.97 -10.76 -44.23
C ILE A 94 -5.32 -10.14 -43.84
N ALA A 95 -6.03 -9.56 -44.82
CA ALA A 95 -7.24 -8.78 -44.61
C ALA A 95 -8.36 -9.52 -43.81
N PRO A 96 -9.02 -8.87 -42.83
CA PRO A 96 -9.82 -9.52 -41.77
C PRO A 96 -11.17 -10.13 -42.21
N VAL A 97 -11.68 -9.80 -43.40
CA VAL A 97 -13.10 -10.04 -43.75
C VAL A 97 -13.44 -11.52 -44.02
N ARG A 98 -12.49 -12.33 -44.51
CA ARG A 98 -12.77 -13.76 -44.85
C ARG A 98 -12.71 -14.69 -43.64
N ALA A 99 -11.83 -14.43 -42.68
CA ALA A 99 -11.74 -15.22 -41.45
C ALA A 99 -12.98 -15.01 -40.56
N GLU A 100 -13.46 -13.77 -40.47
CA GLU A 100 -14.62 -13.41 -39.66
C GLU A 100 -15.92 -14.10 -40.15
N THR A 101 -16.11 -14.17 -41.47
CA THR A 101 -17.31 -14.78 -42.07
C THR A 101 -17.36 -16.29 -41.84
N ALA A 102 -16.21 -16.99 -41.90
CA ALA A 102 -16.10 -18.42 -41.64
C ALA A 102 -16.27 -18.76 -40.14
N ILE A 103 -15.83 -17.88 -39.25
CA ILE A 103 -15.98 -18.01 -37.79
C ILE A 103 -17.44 -17.75 -37.38
N ARG A 104 -18.11 -16.72 -37.93
CA ARG A 104 -19.53 -16.42 -37.66
C ARG A 104 -20.46 -17.56 -38.09
N ALA A 105 -20.23 -18.17 -39.25
CA ALA A 105 -21.03 -19.30 -39.73
C ALA A 105 -20.86 -20.57 -38.88
N ARG A 106 -19.67 -20.78 -38.29
CA ARG A 106 -19.40 -21.91 -37.39
C ARG A 106 -19.96 -21.71 -35.99
N LEU A 107 -19.93 -20.47 -35.45
CA LEU A 107 -20.48 -20.15 -34.13
C LEU A 107 -22.02 -20.26 -34.07
N SER A 108 -22.73 -19.92 -35.15
CA SER A 108 -24.20 -20.08 -35.19
C SER A 108 -24.62 -21.56 -35.17
N GLY A 109 -23.86 -22.42 -35.86
CA GLY A 109 -24.04 -23.87 -35.81
C GLY A 109 -23.84 -24.44 -34.41
N THR A 110 -22.83 -23.98 -33.67
CA THR A 110 -22.59 -24.49 -32.31
C THR A 110 -23.65 -24.03 -31.30
N ARG A 111 -24.16 -22.79 -31.43
CA ARG A 111 -25.24 -22.27 -30.56
C ARG A 111 -26.50 -23.13 -30.63
N ALA A 112 -26.90 -23.56 -31.83
CA ALA A 112 -28.05 -24.43 -32.03
C ALA A 112 -27.86 -25.83 -31.42
N HIS A 113 -26.67 -26.41 -31.56
CA HIS A 113 -26.35 -27.72 -30.99
C HIS A 113 -26.26 -27.69 -29.45
N PHE A 114 -25.76 -26.60 -28.87
CA PHE A 114 -25.66 -26.45 -27.41
C PHE A 114 -27.02 -26.31 -26.74
N ALA A 115 -27.92 -25.50 -27.32
CA ALA A 115 -29.31 -25.39 -26.85
C ALA A 115 -30.04 -26.75 -26.90
N GLN A 116 -29.78 -27.54 -27.96
CA GLN A 116 -30.35 -28.87 -28.11
C GLN A 116 -29.79 -29.88 -27.10
N ALA A 117 -28.51 -29.77 -26.73
CA ALA A 117 -27.88 -30.61 -25.72
C ALA A 117 -28.39 -30.30 -24.29
N LEU A 118 -28.58 -29.01 -23.96
CA LEU A 118 -29.16 -28.57 -22.70
C LEU A 118 -30.61 -29.06 -22.53
N GLY A 119 -31.44 -28.94 -23.57
CA GLY A 119 -32.82 -29.46 -23.53
C GLY A 119 -32.90 -30.98 -23.32
N ARG A 120 -31.95 -31.74 -23.88
CA ARG A 120 -31.87 -33.20 -23.65
C ARG A 120 -31.42 -33.55 -22.25
N LEU A 121 -30.48 -32.79 -21.67
CA LEU A 121 -30.00 -32.95 -20.29
C LEU A 121 -31.11 -32.63 -19.28
N GLU A 122 -31.92 -31.61 -19.54
CA GLU A 122 -33.08 -31.27 -18.72
C GLU A 122 -34.13 -32.39 -18.73
N GLY A 123 -34.46 -32.90 -19.93
CA GLY A 123 -35.36 -34.05 -20.09
C GLY A 123 -34.87 -35.29 -19.34
N LEU A 124 -33.57 -35.55 -19.41
CA LEU A 124 -32.92 -36.67 -18.70
C LEU A 124 -32.98 -36.47 -17.18
N ALA A 125 -32.66 -35.28 -16.66
CA ALA A 125 -32.70 -34.98 -15.23
C ALA A 125 -34.11 -35.12 -14.63
N ARG A 126 -35.14 -34.63 -15.35
CA ARG A 126 -36.54 -34.80 -14.96
C ARG A 126 -36.97 -36.27 -14.98
N SER A 127 -36.55 -37.04 -15.99
CA SER A 127 -36.84 -38.48 -16.08
C SER A 127 -36.20 -39.31 -14.94
N LEU A 128 -35.14 -38.78 -14.33
CA LEU A 128 -34.41 -39.42 -13.23
C LEU A 128 -34.81 -38.90 -11.83
N GLY A 129 -35.81 -38.01 -11.74
CA GLY A 129 -36.32 -37.44 -10.49
C GLY A 129 -35.32 -36.52 -9.77
N LEU A 130 -34.42 -35.86 -10.53
CA LEU A 130 -33.41 -34.95 -9.99
C LEU A 130 -33.93 -33.52 -9.98
N GLU A 131 -33.67 -32.79 -8.88
CA GLU A 131 -34.03 -31.38 -8.71
C GLU A 131 -32.85 -30.50 -9.16
N LEU A 132 -33.08 -29.62 -10.14
CA LEU A 132 -32.05 -28.75 -10.71
C LEU A 132 -32.03 -27.40 -9.98
N ILE A 133 -31.01 -27.15 -9.16
CA ILE A 133 -30.84 -25.86 -8.46
C ILE A 133 -29.94 -24.96 -9.32
N GLY A 134 -30.42 -23.78 -9.69
CA GLY A 134 -29.67 -22.79 -10.51
C GLY A 134 -29.91 -22.88 -12.02
N PHE A 135 -30.82 -23.74 -12.48
CA PHE A 135 -31.19 -23.85 -13.89
C PHE A 135 -31.88 -22.59 -14.41
N ASP A 136 -32.74 -21.97 -13.59
CA ASP A 136 -33.42 -20.72 -13.94
C ASP A 136 -32.43 -19.57 -14.18
N LEU A 137 -31.33 -19.51 -13.43
CA LEU A 137 -30.25 -18.54 -13.62
C LEU A 137 -29.42 -18.81 -14.88
N ALA A 138 -29.19 -20.08 -15.22
CA ALA A 138 -28.51 -20.47 -16.45
C ALA A 138 -29.38 -20.22 -17.69
N GLN A 139 -30.70 -20.39 -17.57
CA GLN A 139 -31.68 -20.12 -18.62
C GLN A 139 -31.86 -18.61 -18.83
N GLN A 140 -31.92 -17.83 -17.73
CA GLN A 140 -31.91 -16.36 -17.77
C GLN A 140 -30.65 -15.83 -18.46
N GLY A 141 -29.46 -16.32 -18.08
CA GLY A 141 -28.21 -15.94 -18.75
C GLY A 141 -28.13 -16.36 -20.22
N LEU A 142 -28.86 -17.41 -20.64
CA LEU A 142 -28.98 -17.84 -22.04
C LEU A 142 -29.97 -16.98 -22.85
N GLU A 143 -31.02 -16.47 -22.21
CA GLU A 143 -31.93 -15.47 -22.79
C GLU A 143 -31.21 -14.12 -22.92
N ASP A 144 -30.43 -13.71 -21.92
CA ASP A 144 -29.59 -12.50 -21.95
C ASP A 144 -28.49 -12.62 -23.03
N LEU A 145 -27.89 -13.81 -23.21
CA LEU A 145 -26.97 -14.12 -24.32
C LEU A 145 -27.64 -14.10 -25.71
N ARG A 146 -28.97 -14.25 -25.78
CA ARG A 146 -29.72 -14.19 -27.04
C ARG A 146 -29.87 -12.76 -27.54
N ASP A 147 -29.83 -11.80 -26.62
CA ASP A 147 -30.10 -10.39 -26.87
C ASP A 147 -28.82 -9.52 -26.88
N ALA A 148 -27.68 -10.02 -26.37
CA ALA A 148 -26.41 -9.30 -26.32
C ALA A 148 -25.58 -9.34 -27.63
N GLU A 149 -25.23 -8.15 -28.14
CA GLU A 149 -24.18 -8.00 -29.16
C GLU A 149 -22.77 -8.24 -28.55
N THR A 150 -21.81 -8.61 -29.40
CA THR A 150 -20.56 -9.35 -29.12
C THR A 150 -19.58 -8.84 -28.05
N GLY A 151 -19.85 -7.73 -27.37
CA GLY A 151 -18.99 -7.16 -26.32
C GLY A 151 -19.26 -7.71 -24.91
N GLU A 152 -20.51 -7.98 -24.54
CA GLU A 152 -20.89 -8.29 -23.14
C GLU A 152 -20.63 -9.76 -22.74
N ILE A 153 -20.43 -10.64 -23.72
CA ILE A 153 -20.24 -12.09 -23.54
C ILE A 153 -18.92 -12.39 -22.78
N GLY A 154 -17.90 -11.55 -22.97
CA GLY A 154 -16.59 -11.72 -22.34
C GLY A 154 -16.57 -11.40 -20.84
N ASP A 155 -17.41 -10.46 -20.40
CA ASP A 155 -17.47 -10.03 -19.01
C ASP A 155 -18.38 -10.93 -18.18
N LEU A 156 -19.51 -11.38 -18.73
CA LEU A 156 -20.39 -12.35 -18.06
C LEU A 156 -19.70 -13.71 -17.86
N SER A 157 -18.91 -14.14 -18.85
CA SER A 157 -18.09 -15.36 -18.75
C SER A 157 -17.02 -15.25 -17.66
N ARG A 158 -16.42 -14.06 -17.51
CA ARG A 158 -15.45 -13.77 -16.44
C ARG A 158 -16.13 -13.80 -15.07
N GLN A 159 -17.27 -13.13 -14.92
CA GLN A 159 -18.06 -13.12 -13.67
C GLN A 159 -18.49 -14.52 -13.22
N LEU A 160 -18.89 -15.40 -14.15
CA LEU A 160 -19.25 -16.79 -13.84
C LEU A 160 -18.02 -17.63 -13.45
N ILE A 161 -16.88 -17.43 -14.11
CA ILE A 161 -15.61 -18.08 -13.78
C ILE A 161 -15.12 -17.62 -12.40
N ASP A 162 -15.25 -16.33 -12.10
CA ASP A 162 -14.82 -15.73 -10.85
C ASP A 162 -15.72 -16.14 -9.69
N PHE A 163 -17.04 -16.22 -9.89
CA PHE A 163 -17.95 -16.82 -8.91
C PHE A 163 -17.59 -18.27 -8.63
N HIS A 164 -17.29 -19.07 -9.66
CA HIS A 164 -16.92 -20.47 -9.48
C HIS A 164 -15.57 -20.63 -8.76
N LYS A 165 -14.55 -19.84 -9.12
CA LYS A 165 -13.21 -19.93 -8.51
C LYS A 165 -13.14 -19.33 -7.11
N ASN A 166 -13.80 -18.20 -6.89
CA ASN A 166 -13.62 -17.39 -5.68
C ASN A 166 -14.69 -17.66 -4.62
N VAL A 167 -15.85 -18.18 -5.01
CA VAL A 167 -16.95 -18.49 -4.09
C VAL A 167 -17.16 -20.01 -3.99
N TRP A 168 -17.32 -20.69 -5.12
CA TRP A 168 -17.72 -22.11 -5.13
C TRP A 168 -16.58 -23.11 -4.85
N LEU A 169 -15.39 -22.93 -5.44
CA LEU A 169 -14.24 -23.83 -5.21
C LEU A 169 -13.79 -23.88 -3.74
N PRO A 170 -13.74 -22.75 -3.01
CA PRO A 170 -13.47 -22.75 -1.57
C PRO A 170 -14.59 -23.47 -0.78
N LEU A 171 -15.85 -23.29 -1.16
CA LEU A 171 -17.00 -24.02 -0.59
C LEU A 171 -16.84 -25.54 -0.80
N GLU A 172 -16.42 -25.99 -1.98
CA GLU A 172 -16.28 -27.42 -2.30
C GLU A 172 -15.06 -28.07 -1.62
N ARG A 173 -13.93 -27.35 -1.57
CA ARG A 173 -12.72 -27.79 -0.84
C ARG A 173 -12.94 -27.87 0.67
N GLY A 174 -13.81 -27.03 1.23
CA GLY A 174 -14.25 -27.11 2.63
C GLY A 174 -15.25 -28.24 2.92
N VAL A 175 -15.96 -28.74 1.90
CA VAL A 175 -17.03 -29.75 2.04
C VAL A 175 -16.52 -31.19 1.81
N GLY A 176 -15.33 -31.36 1.23
CA GLY A 176 -14.76 -32.67 0.87
C GLY A 176 -14.36 -33.62 2.01
N ARG A 177 -14.45 -33.21 3.29
CA ARG A 177 -14.23 -34.11 4.43
C ARG A 177 -15.40 -34.09 5.42
N SER A 178 -16.24 -35.12 5.30
CA SER A 178 -17.26 -35.60 6.26
C SER A 178 -18.66 -34.96 6.23
N ALA A 179 -19.43 -35.23 5.17
CA ALA A 179 -20.89 -35.14 5.22
C ALA A 179 -21.52 -36.42 5.84
N ARG A 180 -21.15 -36.73 7.09
CA ARG A 180 -22.12 -37.29 8.06
C ARG A 180 -22.51 -36.11 8.91
N ALA A 181 -23.81 -35.78 9.01
CA ALA A 181 -24.31 -34.74 9.90
C ALA A 181 -23.78 -35.01 11.32
N ASN A 182 -22.67 -34.36 11.66
CA ASN A 182 -22.05 -34.52 12.96
C ASN A 182 -22.94 -33.75 13.93
N ARG A 183 -23.26 -34.34 15.10
CA ARG A 183 -24.08 -33.71 16.14
C ARG A 183 -23.45 -32.43 16.74
N LYS A 184 -22.48 -31.79 16.08
CA LYS A 184 -21.72 -30.60 16.49
C LYS A 184 -21.60 -29.49 15.41
N THR A 185 -22.22 -29.63 14.23
CA THR A 185 -22.14 -28.59 13.17
C THR A 185 -22.99 -27.35 13.51
N TYR A 186 -22.45 -26.16 13.23
CA TYR A 186 -23.12 -24.85 13.32
C TYR A 186 -23.67 -24.42 11.97
N TYR A 187 -24.67 -23.54 11.96
CA TYR A 187 -25.33 -23.09 10.73
C TYR A 187 -25.45 -21.56 10.68
N VAL A 188 -25.21 -21.00 9.49
CA VAL A 188 -25.63 -19.63 9.16
C VAL A 188 -26.71 -19.72 8.09
N VAL A 189 -27.91 -19.22 8.40
CA VAL A 189 -29.04 -19.23 7.48
C VAL A 189 -29.08 -17.91 6.72
N LEU A 190 -28.90 -18.01 5.41
CA LEU A 190 -28.94 -16.90 4.46
C LEU A 190 -30.40 -16.54 4.09
N PRO A 191 -30.70 -15.26 3.82
CA PRO A 191 -32.00 -14.83 3.31
C PRO A 191 -32.27 -15.43 1.92
N ARG A 192 -33.56 -15.50 1.52
CA ARG A 192 -33.99 -16.10 0.23
C ARG A 192 -33.30 -15.45 -0.98
N ARG A 193 -33.06 -14.14 -0.92
CA ARG A 193 -32.27 -13.40 -1.88
C ARG A 193 -31.01 -12.92 -1.15
N SER A 194 -29.85 -13.39 -1.58
CA SER A 194 -28.56 -13.03 -1.00
C SER A 194 -27.66 -12.44 -2.08
N THR A 195 -27.10 -11.26 -1.84
CA THR A 195 -26.08 -10.64 -2.70
C THR A 195 -24.68 -11.17 -2.38
N SER A 196 -23.69 -10.79 -3.19
CA SER A 196 -22.26 -11.02 -2.95
C SER A 196 -21.86 -10.60 -1.53
N MET A 197 -22.23 -9.38 -1.12
CA MET A 197 -21.91 -8.83 0.19
C MET A 197 -22.55 -9.62 1.35
N MET A 198 -23.81 -10.07 1.20
CA MET A 198 -24.46 -10.88 2.24
C MET A 198 -23.79 -12.25 2.41
N VAL A 199 -23.36 -12.86 1.29
CA VAL A 199 -22.61 -14.12 1.32
C VAL A 199 -21.25 -13.90 1.98
N LEU A 200 -20.53 -12.85 1.58
CA LEU A 200 -19.27 -12.44 2.21
C LEU A 200 -19.44 -12.26 3.73
N ALA A 201 -20.47 -11.55 4.17
CA ALA A 201 -20.78 -11.36 5.58
C ALA A 201 -20.91 -12.70 6.33
N ALA A 202 -21.67 -13.65 5.77
CA ALA A 202 -21.80 -14.98 6.36
C ALA A 202 -20.47 -15.74 6.49
N THR A 203 -19.55 -15.54 5.54
CA THR A 203 -18.24 -16.21 5.57
C THR A 203 -17.35 -15.74 6.72
N PHE A 204 -17.51 -14.52 7.27
CA PHE A 204 -16.77 -14.09 8.46
C PHE A 204 -17.07 -14.98 9.67
N ILE A 205 -18.34 -15.34 9.85
CA ILE A 205 -18.78 -16.23 10.93
C ILE A 205 -18.25 -17.66 10.69
N GLN A 206 -18.24 -18.09 9.43
CA GLN A 206 -17.71 -19.39 9.03
C GLN A 206 -16.23 -19.52 9.41
N GLU A 207 -15.42 -18.54 9.04
CA GLU A 207 -13.98 -18.51 9.32
C GLU A 207 -13.70 -18.55 10.82
N ALA A 208 -14.34 -17.66 11.60
CA ALA A 208 -14.14 -17.62 13.05
C ALA A 208 -14.52 -18.94 13.76
N ARG A 209 -15.48 -19.70 13.22
CA ARG A 209 -15.82 -21.04 13.71
C ARG A 209 -14.78 -22.08 13.29
N LEU A 210 -14.31 -22.03 12.04
CA LEU A 210 -13.26 -22.92 11.53
C LEU A 210 -11.95 -22.76 12.29
N GLU A 211 -11.55 -21.52 12.59
CA GLU A 211 -10.40 -21.18 13.46
C GLU A 211 -10.48 -21.86 14.84
N ARG A 212 -11.69 -22.15 15.32
CA ARG A 212 -11.95 -22.85 16.59
C ARG A 212 -12.16 -24.36 16.45
N GLY A 213 -11.92 -24.93 15.26
CA GLY A 213 -12.21 -26.33 14.95
C GLY A 213 -13.70 -26.68 14.99
N GLN A 214 -14.58 -25.69 14.82
CA GLN A 214 -16.03 -25.86 14.85
C GLN A 214 -16.58 -25.83 13.41
N PRO A 215 -17.01 -26.98 12.84
CA PRO A 215 -17.51 -27.01 11.47
C PRO A 215 -18.79 -26.19 11.36
N LEU A 216 -18.87 -25.34 10.32
CA LEU A 216 -20.02 -24.50 10.00
C LEU A 216 -20.46 -24.72 8.56
N ALA A 217 -21.78 -24.78 8.35
CA ALA A 217 -22.39 -24.84 7.02
C ALA A 217 -23.27 -23.60 6.77
N LEU A 218 -23.20 -23.07 5.54
CA LEU A 218 -24.16 -22.09 5.05
C LEU A 218 -25.43 -22.82 4.61
N ALA A 219 -26.59 -22.31 4.99
CA ALA A 219 -27.88 -22.92 4.71
C ALA A 219 -28.82 -21.89 4.08
N GLY A 220 -29.60 -22.30 3.06
CA GLY A 220 -30.61 -21.44 2.47
C GLY A 220 -31.80 -21.23 3.41
N ALA A 221 -32.60 -20.18 3.15
CA ALA A 221 -33.72 -19.76 4.02
C ALA A 221 -34.78 -20.84 4.30
N GLN A 222 -34.90 -21.88 3.47
CA GLN A 222 -35.85 -22.98 3.65
C GLN A 222 -35.21 -24.26 4.23
N ALA A 223 -33.91 -24.23 4.55
CA ALA A 223 -33.22 -25.40 5.05
C ALA A 223 -33.65 -25.73 6.50
N SER A 224 -34.01 -26.99 6.74
CA SER A 224 -34.29 -27.49 8.09
C SER A 224 -32.98 -27.68 8.86
N VAL A 225 -32.63 -26.73 9.74
CA VAL A 225 -31.40 -26.75 10.56
C VAL A 225 -31.70 -26.72 12.07
N PRO A 226 -30.84 -27.33 12.92
CA PRO A 226 -31.03 -27.31 14.36
C PRO A 226 -30.92 -25.90 14.97
N ALA A 227 -32.05 -25.42 15.47
CA ALA A 227 -32.23 -24.14 16.15
C ALA A 227 -31.05 -23.71 17.07
N ALA A 228 -30.68 -24.57 18.03
CA ALA A 228 -29.71 -24.27 19.07
C ALA A 228 -28.27 -23.91 18.58
N ARG A 229 -27.98 -24.02 17.27
CA ARG A 229 -26.67 -23.72 16.67
C ARG A 229 -26.77 -22.88 15.39
N THR A 230 -27.87 -22.17 15.24
CA THR A 230 -28.15 -21.37 14.05
C THR A 230 -27.99 -19.89 14.34
N ILE A 231 -27.29 -19.19 13.44
CA ILE A 231 -27.37 -17.74 13.31
C ILE A 231 -28.15 -17.48 12.01
N SER A 232 -29.30 -16.85 12.11
CA SER A 232 -30.05 -16.38 10.94
C SER A 232 -29.66 -14.95 10.65
N ILE A 233 -29.28 -14.66 9.41
CA ILE A 233 -28.89 -13.32 8.99
C ILE A 233 -29.92 -12.74 8.02
N GLY A 234 -30.11 -11.43 8.04
CA GLY A 234 -31.06 -10.75 7.15
C GLY A 234 -30.95 -9.23 7.22
N ILE A 235 -31.78 -8.56 6.42
CA ILE A 235 -31.86 -7.11 6.37
C ILE A 235 -33.27 -6.68 6.78
N GLU A 236 -33.35 -5.64 7.58
CA GLU A 236 -34.58 -4.94 7.93
C GLU A 236 -34.45 -3.49 7.41
N PRO A 237 -34.80 -3.23 6.14
CA PRO A 237 -34.81 -1.87 5.60
C PRO A 237 -35.78 -0.99 6.40
N ASP A 238 -35.46 0.30 6.53
CA ASP A 238 -36.28 1.29 7.23
C ASP A 238 -36.60 0.95 8.70
N ALA A 239 -35.79 0.08 9.30
CA ALA A 239 -35.90 -0.28 10.70
C ALA A 239 -35.81 0.97 11.60
N PRO A 240 -36.84 1.26 12.43
CA PRO A 240 -36.80 2.41 13.34
C PRO A 240 -35.62 2.36 14.31
N TRP A 241 -35.13 1.17 14.65
CA TRP A 241 -33.97 1.00 15.53
C TRP A 241 -32.65 1.44 14.89
N ALA A 242 -32.59 1.59 13.57
CA ALA A 242 -31.40 2.01 12.85
C ALA A 242 -31.24 3.53 12.78
N ASN A 243 -32.29 4.31 13.08
CA ASN A 243 -32.30 5.77 13.01
C ASN A 243 -31.72 6.32 11.68
N GLY A 244 -32.00 5.65 10.56
CA GLY A 244 -31.51 6.04 9.23
C GLY A 244 -30.04 5.72 8.95
N ASN A 245 -29.30 5.09 9.88
CA ASN A 245 -27.91 4.71 9.66
C ASN A 245 -27.82 3.36 8.92
N PRO A 246 -27.28 3.30 7.69
CA PRO A 246 -27.21 2.07 6.91
C PRO A 246 -26.24 1.04 7.49
N GLU A 247 -25.23 1.45 8.27
CA GLU A 247 -24.27 0.55 8.90
C GLU A 247 -24.78 -0.05 10.22
N ALA A 248 -25.96 0.36 10.68
CA ALA A 248 -26.55 -0.17 11.90
C ALA A 248 -26.92 -1.65 11.78
N PHE A 249 -26.79 -2.38 12.88
CA PHE A 249 -27.27 -3.75 12.99
C PHE A 249 -27.82 -4.07 14.36
N LYS A 250 -28.62 -5.12 14.44
CA LYS A 250 -29.25 -5.59 15.66
C LYS A 250 -29.06 -7.08 15.84
N VAL A 251 -28.61 -7.45 17.03
CA VAL A 251 -28.54 -8.83 17.50
C VAL A 251 -29.77 -9.10 18.37
N THR A 252 -30.55 -10.12 18.01
CA THR A 252 -31.70 -10.57 18.80
C THR A 252 -31.58 -12.07 19.08
N PRO A 253 -31.11 -12.47 20.27
CA PRO A 253 -31.19 -13.85 20.73
C PRO A 253 -32.65 -14.28 20.86
N GLN A 254 -33.08 -15.28 20.10
CA GLN A 254 -34.41 -15.87 20.24
C GLN A 254 -34.36 -16.91 21.35
N LYS A 255 -35.39 -16.96 22.23
CA LYS A 255 -35.45 -17.85 23.41
C LYS A 255 -35.05 -19.29 23.05
N ARG A 256 -33.80 -19.67 23.37
CA ARG A 256 -33.16 -20.98 23.14
C ARG A 256 -33.26 -21.56 21.71
N ALA A 257 -33.60 -20.76 20.70
CA ALA A 257 -33.96 -21.27 19.38
C ALA A 257 -33.03 -20.83 18.23
N TYR A 258 -32.42 -19.64 18.22
CA TYR A 258 -31.35 -19.23 17.27
C TYR A 258 -30.99 -17.77 17.57
N THR A 259 -29.89 -17.25 17.02
CA THR A 259 -29.62 -15.81 17.06
C THR A 259 -30.03 -15.18 15.73
N LEU A 260 -30.87 -14.16 15.78
CA LEU A 260 -31.15 -13.31 14.61
C LEU A 260 -30.16 -12.15 14.57
N LEU A 261 -29.54 -11.95 13.42
CA LEU A 261 -28.67 -10.82 13.14
C LEU A 261 -29.25 -10.05 11.95
N ALA A 262 -29.78 -8.86 12.22
CA ALA A 262 -30.41 -8.01 11.23
C ALA A 262 -29.56 -6.77 10.95
N GLY A 263 -29.23 -6.52 9.69
CA GLY A 263 -28.64 -5.25 9.25
C GLY A 263 -29.72 -4.27 8.80
N ALA A 264 -29.51 -2.97 8.98
CA ALA A 264 -30.37 -1.94 8.39
C ALA A 264 -30.21 -1.88 6.87
N SER A 265 -29.04 -2.31 6.38
CA SER A 265 -28.71 -2.51 4.97
C SER A 265 -27.73 -3.69 4.82
N GLU A 266 -27.25 -3.95 3.60
CA GLU A 266 -26.21 -4.96 3.34
C GLU A 266 -24.92 -4.67 4.11
N VAL A 267 -24.47 -3.40 4.13
CA VAL A 267 -23.27 -3.03 4.89
C VAL A 267 -23.48 -3.17 6.39
N GLY A 268 -24.67 -2.84 6.90
CA GLY A 268 -25.02 -3.09 8.31
C GLY A 268 -24.96 -4.58 8.66
N LEU A 269 -25.47 -5.44 7.77
CA LEU A 269 -25.38 -6.89 7.96
C LEU A 269 -23.92 -7.39 7.94
N LEU A 270 -23.09 -6.83 7.06
CA LEU A 270 -21.66 -7.10 7.00
C LEU A 270 -20.98 -6.76 8.34
N ARG A 271 -21.25 -5.58 8.91
CA ARG A 271 -20.73 -5.17 10.24
C ARG A 271 -21.22 -6.08 11.36
N GLY A 272 -22.49 -6.46 11.33
CA GLY A 272 -23.06 -7.38 12.29
C GLY A 272 -22.43 -8.78 12.24
N CYS A 273 -22.10 -9.27 11.04
CA CYS A 273 -21.45 -10.56 10.90
C CYS A 273 -19.99 -10.51 11.34
N ALA A 274 -19.31 -9.37 11.14
CA ALA A 274 -17.99 -9.13 11.68
C ALA A 274 -18.00 -9.14 13.23
N GLU A 275 -18.98 -8.48 13.87
CA GLU A 275 -19.20 -8.54 15.32
C GLU A 275 -19.43 -9.98 15.81
N ALA A 276 -20.30 -10.73 15.12
CA ALA A 276 -20.56 -12.12 15.45
C ALA A 276 -19.30 -12.99 15.32
N ALA A 277 -18.52 -12.81 14.25
CA ALA A 277 -17.27 -13.52 14.01
C ALA A 277 -16.25 -13.23 15.13
N GLU A 278 -16.13 -11.98 15.53
CA GLU A 278 -15.23 -11.54 16.58
C GLU A 278 -15.62 -12.10 17.97
N ALA A 279 -16.92 -12.06 18.31
CA ALA A 279 -17.43 -12.68 19.52
C ALA A 279 -17.15 -14.19 19.55
N ILE A 280 -17.27 -14.87 18.40
CA ILE A 280 -16.93 -16.30 18.28
C ILE A 280 -15.43 -16.52 18.49
N ALA A 281 -14.58 -15.77 17.80
CA ALA A 281 -13.12 -15.89 17.88
C ALA A 281 -12.63 -15.74 19.32
N THR A 282 -13.08 -14.69 20.01
CA THR A 282 -12.73 -14.38 21.41
C THR A 282 -13.42 -15.28 22.43
N GLY A 283 -14.44 -16.05 22.03
CA GLY A 283 -15.27 -16.85 22.93
C GLY A 283 -16.26 -16.01 23.75
N ALA A 284 -16.48 -14.75 23.38
CA ALA A 284 -17.50 -13.90 23.95
C ALA A 284 -18.92 -14.39 23.57
N THR A 285 -19.90 -14.00 24.38
CA THR A 285 -21.31 -14.28 24.09
C THR A 285 -21.87 -13.15 23.24
N LEU A 286 -22.47 -13.48 22.10
CA LEU A 286 -23.19 -12.51 21.27
C LEU A 286 -24.49 -12.09 21.98
N ARG A 287 -24.51 -10.90 22.58
CA ARG A 287 -25.61 -10.39 23.43
C ARG A 287 -26.65 -9.64 22.60
N ALA A 288 -27.88 -9.57 23.13
CA ALA A 288 -28.92 -8.74 22.54
C ALA A 288 -28.51 -7.27 22.60
N ALA A 289 -28.37 -6.62 21.45
CA ALA A 289 -27.96 -5.23 21.34
C ALA A 289 -28.29 -4.66 19.96
N THR A 290 -28.50 -3.35 19.90
CA THR A 290 -28.47 -2.58 18.66
C THR A 290 -27.13 -1.85 18.62
N HIS A 291 -26.45 -1.91 17.49
CA HIS A 291 -25.16 -1.26 17.28
C HIS A 291 -25.26 -0.27 16.12
N THR A 292 -24.63 0.87 16.31
CA THR A 292 -24.41 1.92 15.32
C THR A 292 -22.96 2.36 15.42
N PRO A 293 -22.30 2.75 14.32
CA PRO A 293 -20.93 3.25 14.39
C PRO A 293 -20.86 4.55 15.20
N GLY A 294 -19.85 4.67 16.06
CA GLY A 294 -19.52 5.91 16.78
C GLY A 294 -18.91 6.96 15.85
N MET A 295 -17.91 6.57 15.04
CA MET A 295 -17.36 7.43 13.98
C MET A 295 -17.92 7.03 12.61
N VAL A 296 -18.44 7.99 11.85
CA VAL A 296 -19.11 7.77 10.55
C VAL A 296 -18.14 7.57 9.39
N CYS A 297 -16.92 8.11 9.50
CA CYS A 297 -15.86 7.95 8.52
C CYS A 297 -14.74 7.10 9.14
N ARG A 298 -14.48 5.91 8.58
CA ARG A 298 -13.45 4.99 9.06
C ARG A 298 -12.66 4.53 7.85
N GLY A 299 -11.61 5.28 7.53
CA GLY A 299 -10.80 5.08 6.33
C GLY A 299 -9.39 4.59 6.58
N VAL A 300 -8.86 3.87 5.59
CA VAL A 300 -7.45 3.45 5.51
C VAL A 300 -6.85 3.95 4.21
N VAL A 301 -5.65 4.52 4.29
CA VAL A 301 -4.86 4.87 3.10
C VAL A 301 -4.19 3.62 2.56
N ILE A 302 -4.33 3.40 1.25
CA ILE A 302 -3.52 2.44 0.50
C ILE A 302 -2.70 3.26 -0.51
N PRO A 303 -1.37 3.37 -0.31
CA PRO A 303 -0.50 4.05 -1.26
C PRO A 303 -0.60 3.38 -2.63
N LEU A 304 -0.73 4.19 -3.69
CA LEU A 304 -0.58 3.73 -5.06
C LEU A 304 0.91 3.54 -5.38
N PRO A 305 1.25 2.62 -6.32
CA PRO A 305 2.62 2.46 -6.75
C PRO A 305 3.25 3.78 -7.21
N ALA A 306 4.52 3.98 -6.87
CA ALA A 306 5.28 5.18 -7.27
C ALA A 306 5.73 5.06 -8.73
N TRP A 307 4.78 4.97 -9.66
CA TRP A 307 5.04 4.76 -11.09
C TRP A 307 5.92 5.85 -11.70
N ASP A 308 5.89 7.06 -11.13
CA ASP A 308 6.75 8.19 -11.49
C ASP A 308 8.22 7.96 -11.13
N ARG A 309 8.49 7.09 -10.15
CA ARG A 309 9.82 6.73 -9.64
C ARG A 309 10.29 5.35 -10.12
N GLY A 310 9.61 4.76 -11.10
CA GLY A 310 9.99 3.48 -11.70
C GLY A 310 9.51 2.23 -10.92
N ASP A 311 8.62 2.40 -9.95
CA ASP A 311 7.93 1.28 -9.30
C ASP A 311 7.08 0.52 -10.34
N ASP A 312 7.26 -0.81 -10.43
CA ASP A 312 6.50 -1.65 -11.36
C ASP A 312 5.05 -1.87 -10.89
N GLY A 313 4.78 -1.64 -9.60
CA GLY A 313 3.50 -1.86 -8.95
C GLY A 313 3.06 -3.31 -8.94
N ALA A 314 3.97 -4.28 -8.86
CA ALA A 314 3.64 -5.72 -8.93
C ALA A 314 2.49 -6.11 -7.98
N TRP A 315 2.53 -5.62 -6.74
CA TRP A 315 1.49 -5.86 -5.72
C TRP A 315 0.12 -5.30 -6.11
N PHE A 316 0.07 -4.19 -6.87
CA PHE A 316 -1.18 -3.57 -7.28
C PHE A 316 -2.01 -4.51 -8.17
N TYR A 317 -1.33 -5.41 -8.89
CA TYR A 317 -1.96 -6.42 -9.75
C TYR A 317 -2.19 -7.77 -9.04
N ASP A 318 -1.84 -7.91 -7.75
CA ASP A 318 -2.06 -9.13 -6.98
C ASP A 318 -3.50 -9.15 -6.44
N ALA A 319 -4.36 -9.92 -7.12
CA ALA A 319 -5.76 -10.06 -6.75
C ALA A 319 -5.93 -10.72 -5.36
N ASP A 320 -5.08 -11.68 -5.00
CA ASP A 320 -5.18 -12.37 -3.72
C ASP A 320 -4.80 -11.42 -2.58
N TRP A 321 -3.81 -10.55 -2.80
CA TRP A 321 -3.47 -9.49 -1.87
C TRP A 321 -4.65 -8.54 -1.62
N TRP A 322 -5.28 -8.02 -2.69
CA TRP A 322 -6.44 -7.13 -2.57
C TRP A 322 -7.60 -7.78 -1.82
N LEU A 323 -7.94 -9.03 -2.17
CA LEU A 323 -9.02 -9.76 -1.52
C LEU A 323 -8.73 -9.98 -0.03
N ARG A 324 -7.52 -10.40 0.34
CA ARG A 324 -7.15 -10.58 1.75
C ARG A 324 -7.19 -9.25 2.52
N THR A 325 -6.63 -8.18 1.96
CA THR A 325 -6.55 -6.86 2.59
C THR A 325 -7.94 -6.26 2.79
N LEU A 326 -8.76 -6.18 1.74
CA LEU A 326 -10.11 -5.61 1.82
C LEU A 326 -11.01 -6.42 2.76
N ARG A 327 -10.89 -7.75 2.75
CA ARG A 327 -11.59 -8.64 3.68
C ARG A 327 -11.22 -8.35 5.14
N ARG A 328 -9.93 -8.18 5.43
CA ARG A 328 -9.45 -7.81 6.76
C ARG A 328 -10.05 -6.48 7.21
N LEU A 329 -9.91 -5.45 6.39
CA LEU A 329 -10.39 -4.11 6.70
C LEU A 329 -11.92 -4.09 6.89
N ALA A 330 -12.66 -4.91 6.14
CA ALA A 330 -14.11 -5.03 6.28
C ALA A 330 -14.50 -5.71 7.60
N ARG A 331 -13.76 -6.75 8.02
CA ARG A 331 -13.90 -7.41 9.32
C ARG A 331 -13.54 -6.46 10.48
N ALA A 332 -12.59 -5.56 10.27
CA ALA A 332 -12.27 -4.46 11.19
C ALA A 332 -13.27 -3.28 11.12
N ARG A 333 -14.34 -3.38 10.33
CA ARG A 333 -15.44 -2.41 10.20
C ARG A 333 -15.07 -1.06 9.58
N TYR A 334 -13.96 -0.98 8.84
CA TYR A 334 -13.68 0.17 7.98
C TYR A 334 -14.71 0.28 6.86
N ASN A 335 -15.02 1.52 6.45
CA ASN A 335 -16.00 1.81 5.40
C ASN A 335 -15.43 2.69 4.27
N ILE A 336 -14.17 3.13 4.37
CA ILE A 336 -13.50 3.95 3.36
C ILE A 336 -12.11 3.37 3.04
N ILE A 337 -11.76 3.37 1.75
CA ILE A 337 -10.38 3.14 1.28
C ILE A 337 -9.93 4.41 0.58
N VAL A 338 -8.78 4.96 0.93
CA VAL A 338 -8.19 6.12 0.26
C VAL A 338 -6.99 5.65 -0.55
N LEU A 339 -7.14 5.58 -1.87
CA LEU A 339 -6.03 5.38 -2.78
C LEU A 339 -5.26 6.69 -2.89
N ARG A 340 -3.99 6.69 -2.45
CA ARG A 340 -3.19 7.91 -2.36
C ARG A 340 -1.93 7.81 -3.21
N GLY A 341 -1.65 8.82 -4.03
CA GLY A 341 -0.40 8.88 -4.79
C GLY A 341 0.04 10.32 -5.05
N LYS A 342 1.28 10.52 -5.51
CA LYS A 342 1.80 11.86 -5.81
C LYS A 342 1.02 12.54 -6.94
N GLU A 343 1.02 11.91 -8.11
CA GLU A 343 0.22 12.31 -9.28
C GLU A 343 -0.36 11.06 -9.96
N PRO A 344 -1.46 10.48 -9.42
CA PRO A 344 -1.93 9.16 -9.87
C PRO A 344 -2.65 9.19 -11.23
N LEU A 345 -3.34 10.30 -11.56
CA LEU A 345 -4.23 10.39 -12.73
C LEU A 345 -3.54 10.13 -14.07
N PRO A 346 -2.33 10.65 -14.35
CA PRO A 346 -1.65 10.36 -15.62
C PRO A 346 -1.26 8.89 -15.83
N HIS A 347 -1.36 8.05 -14.79
CA HIS A 347 -1.10 6.61 -14.85
C HIS A 347 -2.38 5.76 -14.82
N LEU A 348 -3.53 6.41 -14.62
CA LEU A 348 -4.85 5.78 -14.47
C LEU A 348 -5.87 6.32 -15.48
N LEU A 349 -5.52 7.33 -16.28
CA LEU A 349 -6.31 7.86 -17.38
C LEU A 349 -5.50 7.81 -18.65
N ARG A 350 -6.12 8.03 -19.82
CA ARG A 350 -5.41 8.17 -21.10
C ARG A 350 -4.99 9.62 -21.27
N PRO A 351 -3.79 10.04 -20.83
CA PRO A 351 -3.46 11.45 -20.87
C PRO A 351 -2.95 11.76 -22.28
N ARG A 352 -3.39 12.87 -22.87
CA ARG A 352 -2.68 13.43 -24.02
C ARG A 352 -1.26 13.80 -23.56
N GLY A 353 -0.23 13.12 -24.07
CA GLY A 353 1.18 13.56 -23.94
C GLY A 353 2.09 12.85 -22.92
N LYS A 354 1.74 11.68 -22.36
CA LYS A 354 2.70 10.82 -21.62
C LYS A 354 2.91 9.46 -22.31
N ASP A 355 4.16 9.01 -22.40
CA ASP A 355 4.59 7.73 -22.98
C ASP A 355 4.32 6.51 -22.07
N VAL A 356 3.09 6.31 -21.63
CA VAL A 356 2.68 5.02 -21.05
C VAL A 356 2.12 4.15 -22.17
N SER A 357 2.69 2.96 -22.39
CA SER A 357 2.17 2.05 -23.42
C SER A 357 0.68 1.76 -23.20
N ALA A 358 -0.10 1.69 -24.28
CA ALA A 358 -1.53 1.40 -24.19
C ALA A 358 -1.83 0.10 -23.43
N ALA A 359 -0.94 -0.89 -23.53
CA ALA A 359 -1.05 -2.15 -22.79
C ALA A 359 -0.84 -1.97 -21.28
N THR A 360 0.18 -1.22 -20.86
CA THR A 360 0.45 -0.91 -19.46
C THR A 360 -0.71 -0.12 -18.84
N LEU A 361 -1.17 0.92 -19.55
CA LEU A 361 -2.27 1.75 -19.10
C LEU A 361 -3.56 0.93 -19.01
N GLY A 362 -3.91 0.15 -20.04
CA GLY A 362 -5.09 -0.71 -20.02
C GLY A 362 -5.08 -1.70 -18.85
N ARG A 363 -3.90 -2.26 -18.50
CA ARG A 363 -3.75 -3.14 -17.33
C ARG A 363 -4.03 -2.38 -16.02
N ARG A 364 -3.46 -1.18 -15.85
CA ARG A 364 -3.68 -0.35 -14.65
C ARG A 364 -5.14 0.04 -14.49
N MET A 365 -5.77 0.51 -15.56
CA MET A 365 -7.18 0.91 -15.57
C MET A 365 -8.09 -0.26 -15.23
N GLY A 366 -7.91 -1.41 -15.89
CA GLY A 366 -8.72 -2.61 -15.62
C GLY A 366 -8.51 -3.18 -14.22
N THR A 367 -7.30 -3.03 -13.67
CA THR A 367 -7.03 -3.44 -12.28
C THR A 367 -7.71 -2.50 -11.29
N LEU A 368 -7.64 -1.19 -11.50
CA LEU A 368 -8.34 -0.23 -10.65
C LEU A 368 -9.85 -0.46 -10.68
N ASP A 369 -10.43 -0.65 -11.87
CA ASP A 369 -11.86 -0.92 -12.02
C ASP A 369 -12.30 -2.17 -11.24
N TRP A 370 -11.53 -3.27 -11.37
CA TRP A 370 -11.75 -4.47 -10.57
C TRP A 370 -11.62 -4.22 -9.07
N VAL A 371 -10.61 -3.46 -8.62
CA VAL A 371 -10.43 -3.10 -7.20
C VAL A 371 -11.64 -2.30 -6.69
N LEU A 372 -12.19 -1.38 -7.49
CA LEU A 372 -13.36 -0.59 -7.12
C LEU A 372 -14.60 -1.47 -6.91
N ASP A 373 -14.81 -2.46 -7.77
CA ASP A 373 -15.91 -3.42 -7.64
C ASP A 373 -15.75 -4.32 -6.41
N VAL A 374 -14.54 -4.86 -6.20
CA VAL A 374 -14.25 -5.68 -5.02
C VAL A 374 -14.42 -4.85 -3.75
N ALA A 375 -13.93 -3.61 -3.71
CA ALA A 375 -14.10 -2.74 -2.57
C ALA A 375 -15.59 -2.45 -2.27
N ARG A 376 -16.41 -2.24 -3.31
CA ARG A 376 -17.86 -2.08 -3.16
C ARG A 376 -18.50 -3.32 -2.52
N ASP A 377 -18.16 -4.52 -2.99
CA ASP A 377 -18.65 -5.80 -2.44
C ASP A 377 -18.23 -6.02 -0.98
N HIS A 378 -17.14 -5.38 -0.54
CA HIS A 378 -16.65 -5.39 0.84
C HIS A 378 -17.18 -4.21 1.69
N GLY A 379 -18.12 -3.42 1.15
CA GLY A 379 -18.77 -2.35 1.88
C GLY A 379 -17.91 -1.10 2.04
N PHE A 380 -17.01 -0.83 1.08
CA PHE A 380 -16.18 0.37 1.07
C PHE A 380 -16.66 1.44 0.08
N THR A 381 -16.52 2.69 0.49
CA THR A 381 -16.41 3.83 -0.43
C THR A 381 -14.94 4.05 -0.77
N VAL A 382 -14.57 4.02 -2.04
CA VAL A 382 -13.18 4.27 -2.45
C VAL A 382 -12.99 5.74 -2.80
N GLY A 383 -12.03 6.39 -2.15
CA GLY A 383 -11.57 7.73 -2.45
C GLY A 383 -10.25 7.73 -3.19
N LEU A 384 -10.03 8.71 -4.07
CA LEU A 384 -8.73 8.99 -4.66
C LEU A 384 -8.18 10.31 -4.14
N PHE A 385 -6.97 10.30 -3.61
CA PHE A 385 -6.29 11.50 -3.09
C PHE A 385 -4.92 11.68 -3.76
N TRP A 386 -4.62 12.89 -4.21
CA TRP A 386 -3.31 13.22 -4.77
C TRP A 386 -2.51 14.20 -3.91
N ASP A 387 -1.25 13.86 -3.65
CA ASP A 387 -0.34 14.65 -2.80
C ASP A 387 0.24 15.88 -3.50
N SER A 388 0.09 15.97 -4.82
CA SER A 388 0.52 17.15 -5.56
C SER A 388 -0.49 17.43 -6.66
N PRO A 389 -0.91 18.69 -6.83
CA PRO A 389 -1.81 19.03 -7.92
C PRO A 389 -1.14 18.74 -9.28
N PRO A 390 -1.91 18.37 -10.31
CA PRO A 390 -1.38 18.16 -11.65
C PRO A 390 -0.60 19.38 -12.15
N ALA A 391 0.59 19.15 -12.73
CA ALA A 391 1.48 20.19 -13.24
C ALA A 391 0.86 21.17 -14.25
N GLY A 392 -0.19 20.75 -14.98
CA GLY A 392 -0.92 21.58 -15.94
C GLY A 392 -1.86 22.64 -15.31
N GLY A 393 -1.84 22.83 -14.00
CA GLY A 393 -2.61 23.87 -13.31
C GLY A 393 -4.09 23.50 -13.03
N PRO A 394 -4.90 24.47 -12.59
CA PRO A 394 -6.31 24.24 -12.20
C PRO A 394 -7.19 23.72 -13.34
N GLU A 395 -7.04 24.23 -14.57
CA GLU A 395 -7.82 23.73 -15.72
C GLU A 395 -7.57 22.25 -15.99
N TRP A 396 -6.30 21.83 -15.90
CA TRP A 396 -5.93 20.43 -16.02
C TRP A 396 -6.45 19.59 -14.86
N THR A 397 -6.48 20.16 -13.65
CA THR A 397 -7.09 19.51 -12.47
C THR A 397 -8.57 19.23 -12.69
N ARG A 398 -9.31 20.21 -13.24
CA ARG A 398 -10.73 20.04 -13.60
C ARG A 398 -10.89 18.95 -14.66
N ALA A 399 -10.19 19.07 -15.78
CA ALA A 399 -10.32 18.13 -16.91
C ALA A 399 -10.02 16.68 -16.51
N LEU A 400 -8.92 16.45 -15.78
CA LEU A 400 -8.58 15.11 -15.31
C LEU A 400 -9.58 14.58 -14.27
N SER A 401 -10.13 15.45 -13.42
CA SER A 401 -11.15 15.05 -12.44
C SER A 401 -12.45 14.65 -13.12
N GLU A 402 -12.90 15.40 -14.14
CA GLU A 402 -14.09 15.06 -14.94
C GLU A 402 -13.88 13.74 -15.70
N GLU A 403 -12.73 13.56 -16.37
CA GLU A 403 -12.42 12.32 -17.08
C GLU A 403 -12.37 11.12 -16.12
N MET A 404 -11.75 11.28 -14.96
CA MET A 404 -11.70 10.25 -13.92
C MET A 404 -13.09 9.85 -13.45
N LEU A 405 -13.95 10.81 -13.11
CA LEU A 405 -15.29 10.51 -12.59
C LEU A 405 -16.17 9.82 -13.65
N ARG A 406 -15.99 10.15 -14.94
CA ARG A 406 -16.64 9.47 -16.05
C ARG A 406 -16.09 8.07 -16.29
N THR A 407 -14.78 7.88 -16.11
CA THR A 407 -14.09 6.60 -16.35
C THR A 407 -14.35 5.60 -15.21
N TYR A 408 -14.33 6.07 -13.96
CA TYR A 408 -14.38 5.22 -12.77
C TYR A 408 -15.60 5.54 -11.91
N TYR A 409 -16.73 4.90 -12.26
CA TYR A 409 -17.99 5.06 -11.54
C TYR A 409 -17.89 4.70 -10.04
N GLY A 410 -16.97 3.78 -9.68
CA GLY A 410 -16.76 3.32 -8.31
C GLY A 410 -16.04 4.31 -7.39
N ILE A 411 -15.46 5.41 -7.91
CA ILE A 411 -14.81 6.43 -7.06
C ILE A 411 -15.88 7.23 -6.33
N GLY A 412 -15.96 7.08 -5.02
CA GLY A 412 -16.94 7.76 -4.17
C GLY A 412 -16.43 9.04 -3.49
N ALA A 413 -15.12 9.28 -3.47
CA ALA A 413 -14.53 10.49 -2.90
C ALA A 413 -13.29 10.96 -3.67
N VAL A 414 -13.01 12.27 -3.65
CA VAL A 414 -11.88 12.87 -4.36
C VAL A 414 -11.23 13.98 -3.52
N GLY A 415 -9.91 14.12 -3.57
CA GLY A 415 -9.21 15.19 -2.87
C GLY A 415 -7.80 15.45 -3.37
N CYS A 416 -7.28 16.63 -3.05
CA CYS A 416 -5.95 17.06 -3.47
C CYS A 416 -5.23 17.93 -2.47
N ALA A 417 -3.90 17.78 -2.39
CA ALA A 417 -3.03 18.69 -1.66
C ALA A 417 -2.66 19.95 -2.49
N GLY A 418 -3.65 20.57 -3.15
CA GLY A 418 -3.47 21.79 -3.95
C GLY A 418 -3.95 23.06 -3.25
N ASN A 419 -3.66 24.22 -3.84
CA ASN A 419 -4.16 25.52 -3.36
C ASN A 419 -5.64 25.75 -3.71
N VAL A 420 -6.18 26.91 -3.30
CA VAL A 420 -7.59 27.29 -3.53
C VAL A 420 -8.03 27.18 -5.00
N ALA A 421 -7.16 27.48 -5.96
CA ALA A 421 -7.52 27.44 -7.39
C ALA A 421 -7.74 25.99 -7.88
N HIS A 422 -6.85 25.06 -7.50
CA HIS A 422 -7.02 23.64 -7.80
C HIS A 422 -8.28 23.06 -7.15
N TRP A 423 -8.60 23.52 -5.94
CA TRP A 423 -9.81 23.12 -5.23
C TRP A 423 -11.09 23.61 -5.88
N LYS A 424 -11.13 24.86 -6.35
CA LYS A 424 -12.28 25.37 -7.13
C LYS A 424 -12.50 24.52 -8.39
N ALA A 425 -11.44 24.24 -9.12
CA ALA A 425 -11.49 23.35 -10.29
C ALA A 425 -12.01 21.94 -9.97
N LEU A 426 -11.58 21.36 -8.84
CA LEU A 426 -12.07 20.06 -8.36
C LEU A 426 -13.56 20.11 -7.98
N ILE A 427 -13.99 21.15 -7.26
CA ILE A 427 -15.38 21.36 -6.86
C ILE A 427 -16.28 21.51 -8.08
N GLU A 428 -15.85 22.27 -9.09
CA GLU A 428 -16.56 22.42 -10.36
C GLU A 428 -16.73 21.08 -11.08
N ALA A 429 -15.66 20.28 -11.17
CA ALA A 429 -15.71 18.95 -11.79
C ALA A 429 -16.71 18.01 -11.09
N VAL A 430 -16.66 17.96 -9.75
CA VAL A 430 -17.57 17.12 -8.95
C VAL A 430 -19.01 17.61 -9.05
N THR A 431 -19.23 18.92 -9.01
CA THR A 431 -20.57 19.53 -9.14
C THR A 431 -21.17 19.20 -10.50
N ALA A 432 -20.42 19.41 -11.58
CA ALA A 432 -20.87 19.11 -12.94
C ALA A 432 -21.21 17.61 -13.10
N TYR A 433 -20.35 16.72 -12.57
CA TYR A 433 -20.61 15.28 -12.60
C TYR A 433 -21.88 14.89 -11.82
N ARG A 434 -22.11 15.51 -10.65
CA ARG A 434 -23.32 15.28 -9.86
C ARG A 434 -24.57 15.78 -10.58
N GLU A 435 -24.52 16.96 -11.20
CA GLU A 435 -25.64 17.50 -11.99
C GLU A 435 -25.97 16.59 -13.19
N GLU A 436 -24.95 16.02 -13.83
CA GLU A 436 -25.11 15.11 -14.96
C GLU A 436 -25.67 13.74 -14.56
N THR A 437 -25.18 13.15 -13.47
CA THR A 437 -25.45 11.74 -13.12
C THR A 437 -26.41 11.54 -11.95
N GLY A 438 -26.65 12.59 -11.14
CA GLY A 438 -27.36 12.51 -9.87
C GLY A 438 -26.55 11.88 -8.73
N LEU A 439 -25.29 11.50 -8.96
CA LEU A 439 -24.49 10.77 -7.97
C LEU A 439 -23.69 11.71 -7.09
N ALA A 440 -23.88 11.59 -5.78
CA ALA A 440 -23.09 12.34 -4.81
C ALA A 440 -21.68 11.73 -4.67
N ARG A 441 -20.65 12.58 -4.73
CA ARG A 441 -19.26 12.23 -4.43
C ARG A 441 -18.77 13.09 -3.27
N ALA A 442 -17.98 12.51 -2.36
CA ALA A 442 -17.41 13.24 -1.26
C ALA A 442 -16.16 14.02 -1.67
N LEU A 443 -15.97 15.21 -1.12
CA LEU A 443 -14.75 16.00 -1.25
C LEU A 443 -13.88 15.80 -0.01
N MET A 444 -12.59 15.48 -0.19
CA MET A 444 -11.63 15.25 0.91
C MET A 444 -10.73 16.45 1.14
N LEU A 445 -11.11 17.34 2.06
CA LEU A 445 -10.42 18.60 2.33
C LEU A 445 -9.20 18.40 3.27
N PRO A 446 -7.96 18.66 2.83
CA PRO A 446 -6.78 18.59 3.70
C PRO A 446 -6.65 19.86 4.57
N ALA A 447 -7.10 19.79 5.82
CA ALA A 447 -7.01 20.89 6.79
C ALA A 447 -5.60 21.11 7.39
N TRP A 448 -4.57 20.46 6.84
CA TRP A 448 -3.18 20.72 7.17
C TRP A 448 -2.48 21.68 6.19
N LEU A 449 -3.12 22.05 5.08
CA LEU A 449 -2.58 23.06 4.16
C LEU A 449 -2.81 24.47 4.70
N GLU A 450 -1.87 25.39 4.49
CA GLU A 450 -2.02 26.78 4.95
C GLU A 450 -3.29 27.46 4.39
N GLU A 451 -3.71 27.09 3.19
CA GLU A 451 -4.81 27.70 2.46
C GLU A 451 -6.19 27.05 2.75
N TRP A 452 -6.26 26.08 3.67
CA TRP A 452 -7.46 25.27 3.91
C TRP A 452 -8.71 26.09 4.21
N ARG A 453 -8.58 27.26 4.86
CA ARG A 453 -9.72 28.15 5.15
C ARG A 453 -10.32 28.74 3.88
N GLY A 454 -9.46 29.19 2.96
CA GLY A 454 -9.92 29.68 1.66
C GLY A 454 -10.54 28.58 0.80
N ILE A 455 -10.06 27.33 0.96
CA ILE A 455 -10.70 26.16 0.36
C ILE A 455 -12.07 25.90 0.99
N ALA A 456 -12.17 25.95 2.32
CA ALA A 456 -13.42 25.72 3.06
C ALA A 456 -14.51 26.72 2.68
N GLU A 457 -14.17 27.99 2.45
CA GLU A 457 -15.08 29.02 1.97
C GLU A 457 -15.63 28.72 0.57
N ALA A 458 -14.90 27.99 -0.26
CA ALA A 458 -15.32 27.60 -1.60
C ALA A 458 -16.22 26.35 -1.61
N LEU A 459 -16.36 25.63 -0.49
CA LEU A 459 -17.13 24.39 -0.43
C LEU A 459 -18.63 24.64 -0.61
N PRO A 460 -19.31 23.92 -1.53
CA PRO A 460 -20.76 23.98 -1.63
C PRO A 460 -21.42 23.27 -0.43
N ARG A 461 -22.48 23.86 0.12
CA ARG A 461 -23.19 23.32 1.30
C ARG A 461 -23.90 21.98 1.06
N ASP A 462 -24.21 21.67 -0.18
CA ASP A 462 -24.97 20.50 -0.59
C ASP A 462 -24.07 19.29 -0.94
N HIS A 463 -22.75 19.45 -0.83
CA HIS A 463 -21.79 18.39 -1.06
C HIS A 463 -21.42 17.69 0.25
N ARG A 464 -21.13 16.39 0.16
CA ARG A 464 -20.54 15.64 1.26
C ARG A 464 -19.06 16.01 1.35
N VAL A 465 -18.59 16.44 2.52
CA VAL A 465 -17.19 16.81 2.73
C VAL A 465 -16.61 16.00 3.87
N TRP A 466 -15.41 15.45 3.67
CA TRP A 466 -14.58 14.87 4.70
C TRP A 466 -13.38 15.77 4.90
N THR A 467 -13.30 16.42 6.05
CA THR A 467 -12.17 17.30 6.35
C THR A 467 -11.13 16.53 7.14
N LEU A 468 -9.92 16.49 6.63
CA LEU A 468 -8.83 15.67 7.14
C LEU A 468 -7.85 16.58 7.88
N ALA A 469 -7.78 16.45 9.21
CA ALA A 469 -6.84 17.18 10.03
C ALA A 469 -5.87 16.19 10.69
N ARG A 470 -4.57 16.44 10.53
CA ARG A 470 -3.54 15.60 11.15
C ARG A 470 -3.69 15.59 12.67
N PHE A 471 -3.81 14.40 13.26
CA PHE A 471 -4.07 14.24 14.69
C PHE A 471 -2.87 14.73 15.53
N ASN A 472 -1.65 14.28 15.20
CA ASN A 472 -0.40 14.70 15.86
C ASN A 472 0.68 15.14 14.85
N GLY A 473 0.30 15.86 13.79
CA GLY A 473 1.22 16.17 12.69
C GLY A 473 1.54 14.92 11.87
N GLN A 474 2.82 14.66 11.61
CA GLN A 474 3.27 13.43 10.92
C GLN A 474 3.74 12.33 11.90
N MET A 475 3.29 12.40 13.15
CA MET A 475 3.68 11.50 14.24
C MET A 475 2.45 10.89 14.89
N LEU A 476 2.67 9.98 15.84
CA LEU A 476 1.68 9.45 16.75
C LEU A 476 2.08 9.72 18.21
N ASP A 477 1.19 10.34 18.99
CA ASP A 477 1.34 10.55 20.44
C ASP A 477 -0.04 10.73 21.12
N VAL A 478 -0.28 10.04 22.24
CA VAL A 478 -1.50 10.17 23.05
C VAL A 478 -1.60 11.49 23.82
N THR A 479 -0.47 12.14 24.08
CA THR A 479 -0.41 13.36 24.89
C THR A 479 -0.57 14.63 24.07
N ALA A 480 -0.33 14.54 22.76
CA ALA A 480 -0.51 15.63 21.83
C ALA A 480 -1.99 15.74 21.44
N ARG A 481 -2.57 16.93 21.65
CA ARG A 481 -3.94 17.22 21.23
C ARG A 481 -3.97 17.71 19.78
N PRO A 482 -5.06 17.45 19.04
CA PRO A 482 -5.30 18.11 17.77
C PRO A 482 -5.20 19.62 17.92
N HIS A 483 -4.45 20.25 17.02
CA HIS A 483 -4.25 21.70 16.98
C HIS A 483 -5.56 22.49 16.75
N GLN A 484 -6.57 21.85 16.16
CA GLN A 484 -7.89 22.38 15.90
C GLN A 484 -8.93 21.48 16.55
N SER A 485 -10.02 22.09 17.04
CA SER A 485 -11.23 21.35 17.35
C SER A 485 -11.71 20.67 16.07
N LEU A 486 -11.67 19.33 16.05
CA LEU A 486 -12.06 18.56 14.88
C LEU A 486 -13.55 18.70 14.59
N GLY A 487 -14.36 18.98 15.62
CA GLY A 487 -15.79 19.26 15.50
C GLY A 487 -16.13 20.64 14.90
N ASP A 488 -15.16 21.56 14.82
CA ASP A 488 -15.37 22.89 14.22
C ASP A 488 -15.04 22.90 12.72
N LEU A 489 -14.57 21.77 12.17
CA LEU A 489 -14.22 21.62 10.77
C LEU A 489 -15.46 21.49 9.87
N PRO A 490 -15.43 21.97 8.63
CA PRO A 490 -16.56 21.82 7.71
C PRO A 490 -16.81 20.35 7.35
N GLY A 491 -18.08 19.95 7.30
CA GLY A 491 -18.45 18.56 6.98
C GLY A 491 -18.04 17.58 8.09
N THR A 492 -17.63 16.37 7.71
CA THR A 492 -17.18 15.36 8.66
C THR A 492 -15.72 15.59 9.03
N GLY A 493 -15.46 16.10 10.23
CA GLY A 493 -14.11 16.27 10.77
C GLY A 493 -13.44 14.94 11.10
N CYS A 494 -12.37 14.61 10.37
CA CYS A 494 -11.63 13.35 10.49
C CYS A 494 -10.25 13.58 11.10
N ALA A 495 -9.92 12.82 12.15
CA ALA A 495 -8.56 12.69 12.64
C ALA A 495 -7.73 11.87 11.63
N PHE A 496 -6.71 12.49 11.06
CA PHE A 496 -5.83 11.85 10.09
C PHE A 496 -4.51 11.44 10.77
N PHE A 497 -4.28 10.13 10.82
CA PHE A 497 -3.04 9.52 11.31
C PHE A 497 -2.10 9.32 10.12
N ASP A 498 -1.31 10.35 9.82
CA ASP A 498 -0.49 10.47 8.60
C ASP A 498 1.02 10.51 8.90
N GLY A 499 1.84 10.08 7.95
CA GLY A 499 3.31 10.11 8.04
C GLY A 499 3.90 9.05 8.96
N LEU A 500 3.49 9.05 10.24
CA LEU A 500 3.90 8.11 11.29
C LEU A 500 5.43 7.90 11.36
N VAL A 501 6.17 8.98 11.11
CA VAL A 501 7.63 8.92 10.91
C VAL A 501 8.37 8.51 12.19
N ASN A 502 7.74 8.73 13.35
CA ASN A 502 8.24 8.31 14.65
C ASN A 502 7.99 6.83 14.97
N LEU A 503 7.39 6.06 14.07
CA LEU A 503 7.12 4.62 14.25
C LEU A 503 7.92 3.76 13.27
N SER A 504 8.10 4.22 12.04
CA SER A 504 8.81 3.48 10.99
C SER A 504 10.31 3.34 11.28
N PRO A 505 10.92 2.16 11.03
CA PRO A 505 10.39 1.00 10.30
C PRO A 505 9.70 -0.07 11.17
N TYR A 506 9.57 0.15 12.48
CA TYR A 506 9.13 -0.87 13.42
C TYR A 506 7.63 -1.16 13.30
N GLY A 507 7.21 -2.34 13.77
CA GLY A 507 5.80 -2.66 13.86
C GLY A 507 5.12 -1.91 15.01
N PHE A 508 3.80 -1.71 14.89
CA PHE A 508 2.98 -1.13 15.96
C PHE A 508 1.81 -2.05 16.29
N GLY A 509 1.77 -2.52 17.53
CA GLY A 509 0.82 -3.53 18.00
C GLY A 509 0.11 -3.20 19.31
N SER A 510 0.25 -1.98 19.84
CA SER A 510 -0.45 -1.55 21.05
C SER A 510 -1.87 -1.08 20.76
N ALA A 511 -2.83 -1.99 20.91
CA ALA A 511 -4.24 -1.64 20.83
C ALA A 511 -4.71 -0.74 22.00
N GLU A 512 -4.04 -0.82 23.15
CA GLU A 512 -4.28 0.06 24.31
C GLU A 512 -3.97 1.52 23.96
N PHE A 513 -2.81 1.75 23.33
CA PHE A 513 -2.39 3.09 22.90
C PHE A 513 -3.33 3.66 21.82
N ILE A 514 -3.77 2.82 20.87
CA ILE A 514 -4.73 3.23 19.84
C ILE A 514 -6.10 3.58 20.45
N ASN A 515 -6.56 2.84 21.46
CA ASN A 515 -7.79 3.17 22.19
C ASN A 515 -7.69 4.54 22.86
N GLU A 516 -6.56 4.85 23.48
CA GLU A 516 -6.30 6.18 24.07
C GLU A 516 -6.30 7.30 23.01
N CYS A 517 -5.60 7.12 21.89
CA CYS A 517 -5.60 8.08 20.77
C CYS A 517 -7.01 8.35 20.25
N LEU A 518 -7.84 7.32 20.07
CA LEU A 518 -9.21 7.51 19.58
C LEU A 518 -10.14 8.12 20.62
N GLY A 519 -9.92 7.85 21.90
CA GLY A 519 -10.61 8.56 22.98
C GLY A 519 -10.31 10.06 22.95
N GLU A 520 -9.06 10.46 22.74
CA GLU A 520 -8.68 11.87 22.59
C GLU A 520 -9.19 12.49 21.29
N ALA A 521 -9.16 11.77 20.16
CA ALA A 521 -9.75 12.23 18.90
C ALA A 521 -11.25 12.49 19.05
N ALA A 522 -11.98 11.58 19.71
CA ALA A 522 -13.40 11.76 19.99
C ALA A 522 -13.66 12.95 20.92
N ARG A 523 -12.86 13.15 21.97
CA ARG A 523 -12.93 14.34 22.85
C ARG A 523 -12.65 15.65 22.11
N ALA A 524 -11.82 15.61 21.07
CA ALA A 524 -11.56 16.74 20.19
C ALA A 524 -12.67 16.96 19.13
N GLY A 525 -13.73 16.16 19.13
CA GLY A 525 -14.87 16.28 18.22
C GLY A 525 -14.71 15.55 16.89
N ALA A 526 -13.80 14.57 16.78
CA ALA A 526 -13.67 13.78 15.57
C ALA A 526 -14.93 12.95 15.29
N GLU A 527 -15.50 13.13 14.10
CA GLU A 527 -16.58 12.29 13.56
C GLU A 527 -16.05 11.13 12.72
N GLY A 528 -14.74 11.13 12.45
CA GLY A 528 -14.08 10.15 11.59
C GLY A 528 -12.60 9.98 11.84
N ILE A 529 -12.04 8.93 11.25
CA ILE A 529 -10.60 8.67 11.16
C ILE A 529 -10.20 8.31 9.75
N ILE A 530 -9.01 8.74 9.36
CA ILE A 530 -8.26 8.18 8.23
C ILE A 530 -6.90 7.73 8.76
N VAL A 531 -6.47 6.52 8.41
CA VAL A 531 -5.25 5.92 8.96
C VAL A 531 -4.30 5.51 7.83
N SER A 532 -3.07 6.02 7.87
CA SER A 532 -2.00 5.60 6.97
C SER A 532 -1.35 4.28 7.42
N PRO A 533 -0.74 3.51 6.50
CA PRO A 533 0.17 2.44 6.89
C PRO A 533 1.36 3.01 7.66
N LEU A 534 2.03 2.17 8.47
CA LEU A 534 3.18 2.61 9.27
C LEU A 534 4.34 3.06 8.39
N ASP A 535 4.51 2.44 7.22
CA ASP A 535 5.56 2.80 6.27
C ASP A 535 5.00 2.94 4.84
N PRO A 536 4.37 4.08 4.51
CA PRO A 536 3.79 4.28 3.19
C PRO A 536 4.84 4.29 2.07
N GLY A 537 6.10 4.58 2.38
CA GLY A 537 7.18 4.68 1.38
C GLY A 537 7.61 3.33 0.81
N ARG A 538 7.41 2.24 1.56
CA ARG A 538 7.80 0.87 1.16
C ARG A 538 6.60 -0.04 0.91
N TRP A 539 5.40 0.52 0.84
CA TRP A 539 4.17 -0.25 0.73
C TRP A 539 4.18 -1.24 -0.46
N PRO A 540 3.70 -2.48 -0.28
CA PRO A 540 3.18 -3.09 0.96
C PRO A 540 4.26 -3.77 1.83
N ALA A 541 5.54 -3.69 1.44
CA ALA A 541 6.63 -4.34 2.13
C ALA A 541 6.94 -3.68 3.48
N THR A 542 7.38 -4.49 4.45
CA THR A 542 7.79 -4.01 5.80
C THR A 542 9.24 -3.58 5.87
N GLY A 543 10.05 -3.91 4.86
CA GLY A 543 11.51 -3.81 4.90
C GLY A 543 12.18 -4.81 5.84
N LEU A 544 11.42 -5.67 6.55
CA LEU A 544 11.96 -6.67 7.47
C LEU A 544 12.47 -7.90 6.68
N ARG A 545 13.68 -8.37 7.01
CA ARG A 545 14.30 -9.55 6.36
C ARG A 545 13.74 -10.87 6.88
N ALA A 546 13.36 -10.92 8.15
CA ALA A 546 12.85 -12.13 8.80
C ALA A 546 11.32 -12.03 8.98
N GLY A 547 10.58 -13.10 8.67
CA GLY A 547 9.17 -13.20 9.02
C GLY A 547 8.20 -12.44 8.10
N ALA A 548 7.23 -11.72 8.69
CA ALA A 548 6.09 -11.12 7.99
C ALA A 548 6.53 -9.93 7.10
N SER A 549 6.75 -10.21 5.82
CA SER A 549 7.24 -9.24 4.82
C SER A 549 6.20 -8.23 4.35
N ASP A 550 4.92 -8.41 4.72
CA ASP A 550 3.79 -7.58 4.30
C ASP A 550 3.22 -6.80 5.49
N GLN A 551 3.04 -5.49 5.32
CA GLN A 551 2.59 -4.58 6.39
C GLN A 551 1.19 -4.94 6.90
N THR A 552 0.27 -5.43 6.05
CA THR A 552 -1.08 -5.82 6.50
C THR A 552 -1.07 -7.07 7.39
N ASN A 553 -0.04 -7.90 7.26
CA ASN A 553 0.18 -9.08 8.09
C ASN A 553 0.99 -8.75 9.36
N ARG A 554 2.09 -8.00 9.24
CA ARG A 554 2.92 -7.62 10.40
C ARG A 554 2.15 -6.67 11.34
N ASP A 555 1.54 -5.63 10.76
CA ASP A 555 0.89 -4.53 11.47
C ASP A 555 -0.61 -4.77 11.59
N TRP A 556 -1.01 -6.03 11.66
CA TRP A 556 -2.40 -6.44 11.69
C TRP A 556 -3.20 -5.79 12.85
N ALA A 557 -2.55 -5.66 14.01
CA ALA A 557 -3.15 -5.11 15.21
C ALA A 557 -3.36 -3.59 15.10
N TRP A 558 -2.55 -2.90 14.30
CA TRP A 558 -2.75 -1.48 13.97
C TRP A 558 -4.11 -1.27 13.32
N TYR A 559 -4.36 -1.97 12.21
CA TYR A 559 -5.63 -1.84 11.47
C TYR A 559 -6.83 -2.32 12.30
N ASP A 560 -6.72 -3.48 12.94
CA ASP A 560 -7.84 -4.04 13.70
C ASP A 560 -8.21 -3.15 14.90
N ALA A 561 -7.23 -2.53 15.56
CA ALA A 561 -7.49 -1.67 16.72
C ALA A 561 -8.14 -0.35 16.31
N PHE A 562 -7.64 0.31 15.27
CA PHE A 562 -8.28 1.55 14.77
C PHE A 562 -9.71 1.30 14.30
N GLY A 563 -9.94 0.23 13.54
CA GLY A 563 -11.28 -0.12 13.07
C GLY A 563 -12.25 -0.43 14.22
N LEU A 564 -11.80 -1.18 15.22
CA LEU A 564 -12.58 -1.49 16.41
C LEU A 564 -12.91 -0.25 17.23
N TYR A 565 -11.89 0.53 17.60
CA TYR A 565 -12.07 1.65 18.51
C TYR A 565 -12.69 2.86 17.83
N ALA A 566 -12.66 2.96 16.50
CA ALA A 566 -13.47 3.95 15.78
C ALA A 566 -14.95 3.53 15.68
N TRP A 567 -15.24 2.23 15.73
CA TRP A 567 -16.62 1.75 15.81
C TRP A 567 -17.26 2.13 17.15
N ASP A 568 -16.51 2.05 18.25
CA ASP A 568 -16.96 2.48 19.58
C ASP A 568 -15.83 3.22 20.32
N PRO A 569 -15.67 4.55 20.10
CA PRO A 569 -14.60 5.35 20.70
C PRO A 569 -14.70 5.49 22.22
N GLU A 570 -15.86 5.22 22.81
CA GLU A 570 -16.06 5.24 24.25
C GLU A 570 -15.77 3.89 24.91
N SER A 571 -15.54 2.85 24.12
CA SER A 571 -15.21 1.53 24.64
C SER A 571 -13.89 1.56 25.41
N LYS A 572 -13.89 0.88 26.56
CA LYS A 572 -12.68 0.69 27.36
C LYS A 572 -11.80 -0.38 26.74
N PHE A 573 -10.49 -0.21 26.86
CA PHE A 573 -9.53 -1.25 26.50
C PHE A 573 -9.84 -2.59 27.20
N ASP A 574 -9.89 -3.67 26.42
CA ASP A 574 -10.07 -5.05 26.89
C ASP A 574 -8.78 -5.85 26.61
N ALA A 575 -7.92 -5.92 27.63
CA ALA A 575 -6.67 -6.66 27.52
C ALA A 575 -6.89 -8.14 27.18
N LYS A 576 -7.92 -8.80 27.74
CA LYS A 576 -8.13 -10.23 27.54
C LYS A 576 -8.50 -10.54 26.09
N ARG A 577 -9.30 -9.68 25.47
CA ARG A 577 -9.63 -9.75 24.04
C ARG A 577 -8.35 -9.75 23.20
N TRP A 578 -7.47 -8.77 23.40
CA TRP A 578 -6.25 -8.63 22.61
C TRP A 578 -5.24 -9.74 22.87
N GLN A 579 -5.11 -10.19 24.11
CA GLN A 579 -4.28 -11.36 24.46
C GLN A 579 -4.80 -12.62 23.76
N THR A 580 -6.11 -12.79 23.65
CA THR A 580 -6.71 -13.90 22.90
C THR A 580 -6.43 -13.77 21.40
N ALA A 581 -6.62 -12.56 20.84
CA ALA A 581 -6.37 -12.30 19.42
C ALA A 581 -4.90 -12.54 19.03
N TRP A 582 -3.95 -12.05 19.83
CA TRP A 582 -2.52 -12.33 19.63
C TRP A 582 -2.19 -13.81 19.77
N GLY A 583 -2.81 -14.52 20.71
CA GLY A 583 -2.64 -15.97 20.85
C GLY A 583 -3.11 -16.76 19.62
N VAL A 584 -4.21 -16.32 19.00
CA VAL A 584 -4.68 -16.88 17.71
C VAL A 584 -3.74 -16.50 16.56
N ALA A 585 -3.29 -15.24 16.50
CA ALA A 585 -2.42 -14.76 15.42
C ALA A 585 -1.06 -15.49 15.35
N VAL A 586 -0.55 -15.96 16.49
CA VAL A 586 0.70 -16.74 16.56
C VAL A 586 0.48 -18.26 16.60
N ASP A 587 -0.77 -18.71 16.45
CA ASP A 587 -1.20 -20.12 16.59
C ASP A 587 -0.74 -20.78 17.91
N GLU A 588 -0.73 -20.01 19.00
CA GLU A 588 -0.36 -20.47 20.34
C GLU A 588 -1.13 -19.68 21.41
N PRO A 589 -2.34 -20.13 21.79
CA PRO A 589 -3.19 -19.42 22.75
C PRO A 589 -2.51 -19.14 24.11
N ALA A 590 -1.58 -20.00 24.56
CA ALA A 590 -0.87 -19.79 25.82
C ALA A 590 0.21 -18.70 25.73
N ALA A 591 0.67 -18.34 24.52
CA ALA A 591 1.61 -17.25 24.30
C ALA A 591 0.94 -15.88 24.21
N GLY A 592 -0.39 -15.82 23.99
CA GLY A 592 -1.11 -14.60 23.66
C GLY A 592 -0.86 -13.41 24.59
N ARG A 593 -0.82 -13.64 25.92
CA ARG A 593 -0.47 -12.59 26.88
C ARG A 593 0.96 -12.09 26.75
N ALA A 594 1.92 -12.99 26.56
CA ALA A 594 3.32 -12.61 26.43
C ALA A 594 3.56 -11.82 25.13
N VAL A 595 2.98 -12.28 24.02
CA VAL A 595 3.10 -11.62 22.71
C VAL A 595 2.44 -10.24 22.73
N GLU A 596 1.21 -10.14 23.24
CA GLU A 596 0.49 -8.86 23.34
C GLU A 596 1.25 -7.85 24.20
N ARG A 597 1.77 -8.25 25.36
CA ARG A 597 2.57 -7.34 26.20
C ARG A 597 3.89 -6.95 25.57
N THR A 598 4.58 -7.85 24.88
CA THR A 598 5.77 -7.47 24.10
C THR A 598 5.43 -6.42 23.05
N ALA A 599 4.41 -6.66 22.21
CA ALA A 599 3.97 -5.72 21.19
C ALA A 599 3.57 -4.37 21.80
N HIS A 600 2.82 -4.37 22.90
CA HIS A 600 2.42 -3.17 23.62
C HIS A 600 3.62 -2.34 24.09
N PHE A 601 4.56 -2.95 24.82
CA PHE A 601 5.68 -2.21 25.40
C PHE A 601 6.67 -1.72 24.34
N LEU A 602 6.91 -2.49 23.26
CA LEU A 602 7.71 -2.00 22.13
C LEU A 602 7.04 -0.79 21.47
N SER A 603 5.73 -0.88 21.21
CA SER A 603 4.97 0.21 20.60
C SER A 603 4.92 1.46 21.50
N ALA A 604 4.79 1.28 22.83
CA ALA A 604 4.77 2.38 23.77
C ALA A 604 6.11 3.13 23.86
N ALA A 605 7.24 2.46 23.56
CA ALA A 605 8.54 3.12 23.52
C ALA A 605 8.69 4.07 22.33
N LEU A 606 8.06 3.78 21.18
CA LEU A 606 8.26 4.53 19.93
C LEU A 606 7.85 6.01 20.04
N PRO A 607 6.61 6.35 20.48
CA PRO A 607 6.22 7.75 20.66
C PRO A 607 7.13 8.50 21.63
N THR A 608 7.42 7.90 22.80
CA THR A 608 8.24 8.51 23.86
C THR A 608 9.64 8.87 23.39
N ILE A 609 10.24 8.11 22.47
CA ILE A 609 11.57 8.44 21.93
C ILE A 609 11.53 9.74 21.12
N VAL A 610 10.51 9.96 20.28
CA VAL A 610 10.55 11.10 19.35
C VAL A 610 9.88 12.34 19.93
N THR A 611 8.76 12.19 20.64
CA THR A 611 8.03 13.36 21.15
C THR A 611 8.75 14.04 22.31
N GLU A 612 9.62 13.31 23.03
CA GLU A 612 10.28 13.83 24.24
C GLU A 612 11.76 14.22 24.05
N PHE A 613 12.39 13.94 22.89
CA PHE A 613 13.82 14.22 22.65
C PHE A 613 14.12 15.37 21.68
N TRP A 614 13.14 16.25 21.46
CA TRP A 614 13.29 17.66 21.06
C TRP A 614 13.93 18.00 19.69
N LEU A 615 14.40 17.03 18.90
CA LEU A 615 15.17 17.29 17.67
C LEU A 615 14.36 17.19 16.36
N GLY A 616 13.03 17.15 16.46
CA GLY A 616 12.12 17.15 15.32
C GLY A 616 11.83 15.74 14.76
N PRO A 617 10.88 15.63 13.82
CA PRO A 617 10.46 14.33 13.32
C PRO A 617 11.42 13.84 12.24
N THR A 618 12.20 12.84 12.60
CA THR A 618 12.97 12.04 11.65
C THR A 618 12.49 10.60 11.70
N TRP A 619 12.70 9.88 10.60
CA TRP A 619 12.54 8.43 10.59
C TRP A 619 13.41 7.83 11.69
N LEU A 620 12.98 6.77 12.38
CA LEU A 620 13.73 6.29 13.54
C LEU A 620 15.21 5.92 13.26
N PRO A 621 15.60 5.45 12.06
CA PRO A 621 17.02 5.27 11.71
C PRO A 621 17.83 6.58 11.66
N GLN A 622 17.16 7.71 11.44
CA GLN A 622 17.68 9.08 11.35
C GLN A 622 17.44 9.89 12.64
N LEU A 623 17.14 9.22 13.77
CA LEU A 623 16.76 9.81 15.07
C LEU A 623 17.64 10.96 15.56
N ASN A 624 18.90 11.00 15.16
CA ASN A 624 19.86 12.02 15.58
C ASN A 624 20.40 12.82 14.39
N ALA A 625 19.54 13.09 13.42
CA ALA A 625 19.84 13.90 12.26
C ALA A 625 18.97 15.15 12.23
N LEU A 626 19.55 16.30 11.86
CA LEU A 626 18.84 17.55 11.65
C LEU A 626 18.88 17.91 10.16
N PRO A 627 17.76 18.39 9.58
CA PRO A 627 17.77 18.84 8.20
C PRO A 627 18.57 20.13 8.08
N THR A 628 19.33 20.26 7.01
CA THR A 628 20.07 21.48 6.66
C THR A 628 19.34 22.25 5.55
N PRO A 629 19.61 23.57 5.37
CA PRO A 629 18.90 24.40 4.39
C PRO A 629 19.05 23.95 2.92
N ASP A 630 20.12 23.23 2.60
CA ASP A 630 20.40 22.63 1.29
C ASP A 630 19.66 21.30 1.07
N GLY A 631 18.97 20.79 2.09
CA GLY A 631 18.16 19.56 2.03
C GLY A 631 18.92 18.28 2.36
N SER A 632 20.19 18.38 2.78
CA SER A 632 20.96 17.27 3.37
C SER A 632 20.62 17.10 4.86
N TRP A 633 21.24 16.12 5.53
CA TRP A 633 21.10 15.92 6.96
C TRP A 633 22.47 16.05 7.64
N ARG A 634 22.46 16.44 8.91
CA ARG A 634 23.66 16.48 9.74
C ARG A 634 23.42 15.84 11.09
N TRP A 635 24.48 15.40 11.75
CA TRP A 635 24.44 14.91 13.11
C TRP A 635 23.96 16.00 14.07
N ALA A 636 22.95 15.66 14.86
CA ALA A 636 22.48 16.53 15.94
C ALA A 636 23.45 16.43 17.12
N THR A 637 24.17 17.50 17.41
CA THR A 637 25.19 17.56 18.47
C THR A 637 24.56 17.58 19.87
N LEU A 638 25.36 17.36 20.91
CA LEU A 638 24.97 17.59 22.31
C LEU A 638 24.56 19.05 22.54
N ASP A 639 25.13 19.99 21.78
CA ASP A 639 24.76 21.39 21.86
C ASP A 639 23.38 21.66 21.27
N ASP A 640 23.05 21.00 20.15
CA ASP A 640 21.69 21.01 19.63
C ASP A 640 20.71 20.45 20.68
N LEU A 641 21.05 19.34 21.34
CA LEU A 641 20.21 18.72 22.36
C LEU A 641 20.05 19.58 23.63
N ILE A 642 21.11 20.28 24.05
CA ILE A 642 21.07 21.21 25.20
C ILE A 642 20.24 22.45 24.88
N ALA A 643 20.37 22.96 23.65
CA ALA A 643 19.65 24.13 23.16
C ALA A 643 18.19 23.83 22.80
N ALA A 644 17.87 22.56 22.54
CA ALA A 644 16.55 22.11 22.19
C ALA A 644 15.55 22.47 23.31
N ARG A 645 14.44 23.05 22.89
CA ARG A 645 13.28 23.35 23.74
C ARG A 645 12.13 22.49 23.24
N SER A 646 11.11 22.25 24.07
CA SER A 646 9.83 21.74 23.55
C SER A 646 9.38 22.68 22.43
N VAL A 647 9.51 22.25 21.18
CA VAL A 647 9.38 23.12 20.02
C VAL A 647 7.88 23.34 19.75
N ASP A 648 7.44 24.60 19.76
CA ASP A 648 6.32 25.03 18.92
C ASP A 648 6.81 24.94 17.46
N SER A 649 6.81 23.74 16.89
CA SER A 649 7.27 23.53 15.52
C SER A 649 6.16 23.96 14.55
N PRO A 650 6.40 24.93 13.64
CA PRO A 650 5.41 25.34 12.66
C PRO A 650 5.10 24.26 11.60
N ILE A 651 5.88 23.19 11.54
CA ILE A 651 5.62 22.06 10.63
C ILE A 651 4.76 20.99 11.33
N TYR A 652 4.71 20.96 12.68
CA TYR A 652 4.16 19.82 13.42
C TYR A 652 3.23 20.17 14.60
N TRP A 653 2.98 21.46 14.87
CA TRP A 653 1.88 22.02 15.68
C TRP A 653 1.45 21.19 16.91
N GLN A 654 2.39 20.85 17.80
CA GLN A 654 2.05 20.15 19.05
C GLN A 654 2.21 21.04 20.28
N LYS A 655 1.13 21.10 21.09
CA LYS A 655 1.21 21.30 22.54
C LYS A 655 1.22 19.91 23.19
N GLY A 656 2.40 19.29 23.24
CA GLY A 656 2.66 18.10 24.07
C GLY A 656 3.05 18.50 25.50
N PRO A 657 3.04 17.56 26.46
CA PRO A 657 3.44 17.78 27.84
C PRO A 657 4.87 18.31 27.89
N VAL A 658 5.09 19.19 28.85
CA VAL A 658 6.25 20.06 28.87
C VAL A 658 7.43 19.29 29.45
N VAL A 659 8.13 18.45 28.67
CA VAL A 659 9.42 17.92 29.14
C VAL A 659 10.37 19.09 29.32
N LEU A 660 10.97 19.15 30.49
CA LEU A 660 11.92 20.18 30.83
C LEU A 660 13.17 20.05 29.94
N GLY A 661 13.51 21.10 29.19
CA GLY A 661 14.73 21.11 28.40
C GLY A 661 15.97 20.89 29.28
N ILE A 662 17.03 20.30 28.73
CA ILE A 662 18.23 19.92 29.51
C ILE A 662 18.86 21.13 30.20
N ALA A 663 18.97 22.26 29.51
CA ALA A 663 19.48 23.50 30.10
C ALA A 663 18.63 24.00 31.29
N GLU A 664 17.30 23.91 31.17
CA GLU A 664 16.36 24.28 32.25
C GLU A 664 16.49 23.33 33.45
N PHE A 665 16.58 22.02 33.18
CA PHE A 665 16.76 21.00 34.21
C PHE A 665 18.04 21.17 35.02
N VAL A 666 19.17 21.44 34.35
CA VAL A 666 20.45 21.63 35.04
C VAL A 666 20.47 22.92 35.86
N ALA A 667 19.80 23.97 35.39
CA ALA A 667 19.72 25.24 36.10
C ALA A 667 18.88 25.13 37.40
N ASP A 668 17.79 24.36 37.38
CA ASP A 668 16.94 24.15 38.55
C ASP A 668 16.41 22.70 38.67
N PRO A 669 17.21 21.78 39.22
CA PRO A 669 16.83 20.38 39.37
C PRO A 669 15.67 20.14 40.36
N GLY A 670 15.34 21.13 41.22
CA GLY A 670 14.41 20.97 42.34
C GLY A 670 13.12 21.80 42.26
N GLY A 671 13.16 22.99 41.64
CA GLY A 671 12.01 23.89 41.49
C GLY A 671 11.17 23.66 40.24
N SER A 672 11.61 22.79 39.33
CA SER A 672 10.92 22.43 38.08
C SER A 672 9.59 21.69 38.24
N ARG A 673 9.24 21.22 39.45
CA ARG A 673 7.91 20.69 39.78
C ARG A 673 6.84 21.78 40.00
N ALA A 674 7.24 23.01 40.30
CA ALA A 674 6.32 24.06 40.78
C ALA A 674 5.50 24.74 39.66
N SER A 675 5.86 24.57 38.38
CA SER A 675 5.22 25.26 37.24
C SER A 675 4.21 24.42 36.45
N GLY A 676 3.75 23.29 36.99
CA GLY A 676 2.75 22.40 36.38
C GLY A 676 3.34 21.20 35.64
N ALA A 677 3.19 20.00 36.23
CA ALA A 677 3.28 18.65 35.62
C ALA A 677 4.25 18.45 34.42
N ARG A 678 5.52 18.86 34.56
CA ARG A 678 6.59 18.68 33.56
C ARG A 678 7.41 17.43 33.86
N LEU A 679 7.69 16.58 32.87
CA LEU A 679 8.63 15.46 33.04
C LEU A 679 10.07 15.96 32.94
N THR A 680 10.96 15.44 33.78
CA THR A 680 12.40 15.74 33.70
C THR A 680 13.09 14.75 32.75
N PRO A 681 14.24 15.12 32.13
CA PRO A 681 14.96 14.20 31.25
C PRO A 681 15.32 12.86 31.92
N PRO A 682 15.77 12.80 33.19
CA PRO A 682 16.01 11.52 33.88
C PRO A 682 14.75 10.68 34.12
N GLU A 683 13.58 11.28 34.28
CA GLU A 683 12.30 10.56 34.40
C GLU A 683 11.94 9.90 33.07
N VAL A 684 12.08 10.60 31.94
CA VAL A 684 11.86 10.02 30.59
C VAL A 684 12.81 8.83 30.33
N GLN A 685 14.09 8.98 30.67
CA GLN A 685 15.06 7.86 30.61
C GLN A 685 14.64 6.68 31.49
N GLY A 686 14.14 6.96 32.70
CA GLY A 686 13.63 5.95 33.63
C GLY A 686 12.45 5.18 33.05
N MET A 687 11.49 5.90 32.45
CA MET A 687 10.32 5.32 31.78
C MET A 687 10.74 4.41 30.63
N LEU A 688 11.60 4.87 29.72
CA LEU A 688 12.07 4.05 28.59
C LEU A 688 12.81 2.78 29.04
N ARG A 689 13.69 2.88 30.05
CA ARG A 689 14.38 1.70 30.60
C ARG A 689 13.39 0.69 31.19
N ALA A 690 12.40 1.16 31.93
CA ALA A 690 11.36 0.29 32.50
C ALA A 690 10.53 -0.38 31.39
N THR A 691 10.09 0.39 30.39
CA THR A 691 9.35 -0.10 29.22
C THR A 691 10.12 -1.19 28.47
N MET A 692 11.42 -0.98 28.19
CA MET A 692 12.24 -1.97 27.50
C MET A 692 12.51 -3.22 28.35
N ALA A 693 12.68 -3.07 29.67
CA ALA A 693 12.82 -4.21 30.57
C ALA A 693 11.56 -5.10 30.58
N GLU A 694 10.38 -4.49 30.59
CA GLU A 694 9.11 -5.19 30.46
C GLU A 694 8.97 -5.89 29.09
N ALA A 695 9.30 -5.19 28.00
CA ALA A 695 9.28 -5.75 26.65
C ALA A 695 10.16 -7.01 26.55
N ARG A 696 11.40 -6.94 27.06
CA ARG A 696 12.35 -8.07 27.10
C ARG A 696 11.85 -9.23 27.95
N SER A 697 11.32 -8.96 29.13
CA SER A 697 10.77 -9.97 30.05
C SER A 697 9.62 -10.75 29.40
N HIS A 698 8.69 -10.04 28.77
CA HIS A 698 7.58 -10.66 28.06
C HIS A 698 8.04 -11.39 26.79
N TYR A 699 9.01 -10.84 26.07
CA TYR A 699 9.51 -11.45 24.83
C TYR A 699 10.15 -12.82 25.08
N GLY A 700 10.93 -12.98 26.16
CA GLY A 700 11.50 -14.29 26.51
C GLY A 700 10.43 -15.38 26.67
N ASN A 701 9.27 -15.03 27.23
CA ASN A 701 8.13 -15.92 27.36
C ASN A 701 7.41 -16.19 26.03
N ALA A 702 7.30 -15.18 25.16
CA ALA A 702 6.71 -15.28 23.84
C ALA A 702 7.56 -16.17 22.92
N ALA A 703 8.86 -15.88 22.82
CA ALA A 703 9.83 -16.61 22.02
C ALA A 703 9.95 -18.09 22.44
N ALA A 704 9.87 -18.38 23.75
CA ALA A 704 9.92 -19.75 24.24
C ALA A 704 8.69 -20.59 23.85
N ARG A 705 7.51 -19.96 23.71
CA ARG A 705 6.23 -20.65 23.44
C ARG A 705 5.90 -20.69 21.95
N ALA A 706 6.11 -19.60 21.23
CA ALA A 706 5.70 -19.41 19.83
C ALA A 706 6.92 -19.26 18.89
N LYS A 707 7.92 -20.15 19.06
CA LYS A 707 9.21 -20.11 18.35
C LYS A 707 9.14 -20.20 16.82
N HIS A 708 8.01 -20.66 16.27
CA HIS A 708 7.81 -20.81 14.83
C HIS A 708 7.00 -19.66 14.22
N SER A 709 6.62 -18.66 15.01
CA SER A 709 5.80 -17.55 14.55
C SER A 709 6.65 -16.44 13.95
N ASP A 710 6.35 -16.07 12.71
CA ASP A 710 6.95 -14.93 12.02
C ASP A 710 6.67 -13.60 12.73
N LEU A 711 5.52 -13.46 13.38
CA LEU A 711 5.18 -12.27 14.18
C LEU A 711 6.08 -12.15 15.42
N VAL A 712 6.37 -13.27 16.08
CA VAL A 712 7.28 -13.27 17.24
C VAL A 712 8.71 -13.00 16.80
N ALA A 713 9.14 -13.51 15.64
CA ALA A 713 10.43 -13.17 15.06
C ALA A 713 10.54 -11.67 14.75
N ALA A 714 9.49 -11.06 14.18
CA ALA A 714 9.43 -9.63 13.92
C ALA A 714 9.53 -8.80 15.22
N LEU A 715 8.79 -9.16 16.26
CA LEU A 715 8.91 -8.51 17.58
C LEU A 715 10.32 -8.63 18.18
N GLY A 716 11.02 -9.74 17.92
CA GLY A 716 12.40 -9.94 18.33
C GLY A 716 13.39 -9.03 17.60
N ALA A 717 13.19 -8.82 16.30
CA ALA A 717 13.96 -7.89 15.49
C ALA A 717 13.75 -6.44 15.96
N ASP A 718 12.48 -6.04 16.15
CA ASP A 718 12.11 -4.73 16.68
C ASP A 718 12.75 -4.50 18.06
N LEU A 719 12.70 -5.50 18.97
CA LEU A 719 13.29 -5.43 20.30
C LEU A 719 14.82 -5.18 20.25
N GLU A 720 15.56 -5.93 19.43
CA GLU A 720 17.04 -5.80 19.34
C GLU A 720 17.45 -4.40 18.86
N CYS A 721 16.73 -3.86 17.87
CA CYS A 721 16.96 -2.50 17.38
C CYS A 721 16.58 -1.45 18.44
N LEU A 722 15.40 -1.57 19.05
CA LEU A 722 14.91 -0.58 20.01
C LEU A 722 15.72 -0.53 21.30
N GLU A 723 16.30 -1.65 21.74
CA GLU A 723 17.21 -1.64 22.89
C GLU A 723 18.48 -0.83 22.63
N SER A 724 19.02 -0.91 21.41
CA SER A 724 20.17 -0.11 20.99
C SER A 724 19.78 1.36 20.90
N THR A 725 18.59 1.66 20.33
CA THR A 725 18.03 3.01 20.26
C THR A 725 17.84 3.65 21.65
N VAL A 726 17.25 2.93 22.59
CA VAL A 726 17.02 3.43 23.96
C VAL A 726 18.34 3.61 24.71
N SER A 727 19.29 2.69 24.54
CA SER A 727 20.63 2.81 25.16
C SER A 727 21.39 4.03 24.64
N PHE A 728 21.31 4.27 23.32
CA PHE A 728 21.85 5.45 22.66
C PHE A 728 21.30 6.74 23.28
N TRP A 729 19.98 6.89 23.34
CA TRP A 729 19.34 8.09 23.91
C TRP A 729 19.62 8.25 25.40
N ASP A 730 19.61 7.16 26.16
CA ASP A 730 19.93 7.21 27.59
C ASP A 730 21.33 7.78 27.83
N ARG A 731 22.34 7.31 27.09
CA ARG A 731 23.69 7.86 27.24
C ARG A 731 23.82 9.27 26.70
N ARG A 732 23.13 9.59 25.60
CA ARG A 732 23.19 10.90 24.95
C ARG A 732 22.63 12.01 25.84
N ILE A 733 21.46 11.79 26.43
CA ILE A 733 20.84 12.75 27.37
C ILE A 733 21.73 12.91 28.60
N SER A 734 22.26 11.81 29.14
CA SER A 734 23.20 11.86 30.27
C SER A 734 24.49 12.63 29.92
N ALA A 735 24.98 12.49 28.69
CA ALA A 735 26.14 13.23 28.18
C ALA A 735 25.86 14.74 28.10
N ALA A 736 24.71 15.12 27.55
CA ALA A 736 24.26 16.51 27.46
C ALA A 736 24.05 17.14 28.85
N ILE A 737 23.44 16.43 29.81
CA ILE A 737 23.31 16.89 31.21
C ILE A 737 24.69 17.12 31.83
N ALA A 738 25.62 16.17 31.66
CA ALA A 738 26.98 16.29 32.19
C ALA A 738 27.74 17.46 31.55
N LEU A 739 27.62 17.65 30.24
CA LEU A 739 28.23 18.76 29.52
C LEU A 739 27.68 20.11 30.00
N GLN A 740 26.36 20.23 30.14
CA GLN A 740 25.75 21.45 30.63
C GLN A 740 26.10 21.72 32.10
N THR A 741 26.17 20.68 32.95
CA THR A 741 26.61 20.80 34.34
C THR A 741 28.06 21.28 34.42
N PHE A 742 28.93 20.80 33.52
CA PHE A 742 30.30 21.31 33.39
C PHE A 742 30.30 22.79 32.99
N ARG A 743 29.51 23.20 32.00
CA ARG A 743 29.42 24.61 31.57
C ARG A 743 28.95 25.54 32.69
N SER A 744 27.99 25.10 33.50
CA SER A 744 27.47 25.90 34.61
C SER A 744 28.40 25.94 35.84
N GLY A 745 29.19 24.88 36.08
CA GLY A 745 29.94 24.73 37.35
C GLY A 745 31.45 24.54 37.23
N GLY A 746 32.03 24.46 36.02
CA GLY A 746 33.47 24.33 35.77
C GLY A 746 34.11 23.01 36.22
N ARG A 747 33.34 22.02 36.69
CA ARG A 747 33.88 20.75 37.24
C ARG A 747 34.38 19.82 36.14
N GLN A 748 35.70 19.68 36.03
CA GLN A 748 36.33 18.86 34.99
C GLN A 748 35.91 17.37 35.02
N SER A 749 35.51 16.85 36.18
CA SER A 749 34.95 15.50 36.30
C SER A 749 33.66 15.32 35.49
N GLU A 750 32.83 16.36 35.36
CA GLU A 750 31.61 16.34 34.54
C GLU A 750 31.94 16.40 33.05
N LYS A 751 32.96 17.18 32.64
CA LYS A 751 33.44 17.16 31.24
C LYS A 751 33.93 15.76 30.84
N GLN A 752 34.74 15.13 31.69
CA GLN A 752 35.21 13.76 31.45
C GLN A 752 34.05 12.75 31.42
N ARG A 753 33.02 12.95 32.26
CA ARG A 753 31.81 12.14 32.25
C ARG A 753 31.03 12.31 30.95
N ALA A 754 30.87 13.55 30.45
CA ALA A 754 30.22 13.84 29.17
C ALA A 754 30.92 13.12 28.01
N VAL A 755 32.26 13.21 27.93
CA VAL A 755 33.05 12.51 26.89
C VAL A 755 32.85 10.99 26.95
N ARG A 756 32.91 10.38 28.15
CA ARG A 756 32.69 8.92 28.28
C ARG A 756 31.29 8.50 27.86
N LEU A 757 30.27 9.28 28.24
CA LEU A 757 28.87 8.99 27.91
C LEU A 757 28.61 9.18 26.41
N ALA A 758 29.14 10.25 25.80
CA ALA A 758 29.02 10.50 24.36
C ALA A 758 29.70 9.40 23.53
N GLY A 759 30.91 8.97 23.91
CA GLY A 759 31.57 7.83 23.26
C GLY A 759 30.77 6.53 23.42
N GLY A 760 30.22 6.29 24.61
CA GLY A 760 29.34 5.16 24.85
C GLY A 760 28.05 5.22 24.01
N ALA A 761 27.47 6.40 23.80
CA ALA A 761 26.31 6.59 22.94
C ALA A 761 26.65 6.26 21.48
N LEU A 762 27.80 6.72 20.97
CA LEU A 762 28.26 6.38 19.63
C LEU A 762 28.40 4.86 19.42
N ASP A 763 28.89 4.13 20.44
CA ASP A 763 28.93 2.66 20.39
C ASP A 763 27.53 2.02 20.35
N ASP A 764 26.54 2.60 21.05
CA ASP A 764 25.14 2.16 20.97
C ASP A 764 24.52 2.44 19.60
N TYR A 765 24.86 3.57 18.98
CA TYR A 765 24.42 3.89 17.61
C TYR A 765 25.02 2.90 16.59
N ARG A 766 26.31 2.57 16.70
CA ARG A 766 26.92 1.53 15.85
C ARG A 766 26.26 0.16 16.04
N ARG A 767 25.88 -0.21 17.28
CA ARG A 767 25.11 -1.43 17.55
C ARG A 767 23.74 -1.41 16.87
N LEU A 768 23.05 -0.27 16.90
CA LEU A 768 21.79 -0.08 16.19
C LEU A 768 21.97 -0.32 14.68
N LEU A 769 23.01 0.27 14.06
CA LEU A 769 23.27 0.08 12.63
C LEU A 769 23.48 -1.40 12.27
N VAL A 770 24.25 -2.14 13.09
CA VAL A 770 24.44 -3.59 12.92
C VAL A 770 23.13 -4.36 13.06
N ALA A 771 22.29 -4.00 14.05
CA ALA A 771 20.99 -4.64 14.25
C ALA A 771 20.03 -4.36 13.08
N LEU A 772 20.02 -3.13 12.56
CA LEU A 772 19.25 -2.74 11.39
C LEU A 772 19.71 -3.49 10.14
N GLU A 773 21.01 -3.58 9.89
CA GLU A 773 21.56 -4.33 8.74
C GLU A 773 21.19 -5.82 8.81
N LYS A 774 21.25 -6.39 10.01
CA LYS A 774 20.89 -7.79 10.30
C LYS A 774 19.41 -8.07 10.03
N HIS A 775 18.52 -7.16 10.43
CA HIS A 775 17.07 -7.43 10.47
C HIS A 775 16.27 -6.76 9.37
N TYR A 776 16.76 -5.69 8.77
CA TYR A 776 16.05 -4.90 7.76
C TYR A 776 16.83 -4.77 6.44
N GLY A 777 16.08 -4.59 5.36
CA GLY A 777 16.61 -4.42 4.01
C GLY A 777 17.44 -3.15 3.87
N PRO A 778 18.33 -3.09 2.86
CA PRO A 778 19.17 -1.92 2.62
C PRO A 778 18.33 -0.66 2.45
N ASP A 779 17.18 -0.73 1.79
CA ASP A 779 16.22 0.36 1.62
C ASP A 779 15.66 0.96 2.93
N VAL A 780 15.82 0.28 4.08
CA VAL A 780 15.46 0.79 5.40
C VAL A 780 16.52 1.71 5.99
N PHE A 781 17.80 1.47 5.69
CA PHE A 781 18.94 2.20 6.26
C PHE A 781 19.84 2.90 5.22
N SER A 782 19.62 2.67 3.91
CA SER A 782 20.42 3.20 2.80
C SER A 782 19.93 4.53 2.26
N THR A 783 18.85 5.08 2.82
CA THR A 783 18.32 6.39 2.42
C THR A 783 18.98 7.51 3.22
N VAL A 784 20.28 7.73 3.00
CA VAL A 784 21.07 8.93 3.38
C VAL A 784 22.03 8.76 4.60
N GLU A 785 23.32 9.03 4.37
CA GLU A 785 24.34 9.57 5.29
C GLU A 785 24.75 8.81 6.58
N THR A 786 24.43 7.54 6.81
CA THR A 786 24.84 6.86 8.08
C THR A 786 26.35 6.86 8.35
N ALA A 787 27.19 6.70 7.32
CA ALA A 787 28.65 6.79 7.47
C ALA A 787 29.12 8.22 7.77
N GLU A 788 28.47 9.22 7.17
CA GLU A 788 28.77 10.65 7.37
C GLU A 788 28.34 11.10 8.77
N LEU A 789 27.14 10.69 9.23
CA LEU A 789 26.66 10.91 10.59
C LEU A 789 27.57 10.28 11.65
N VAL A 790 28.11 9.08 11.39
CA VAL A 790 29.10 8.45 12.30
C VAL A 790 30.41 9.25 12.31
N ALA A 791 30.88 9.73 11.17
CA ALA A 791 32.08 10.55 11.09
C ALA A 791 31.91 11.89 11.82
N GLU A 792 30.77 12.55 11.66
CA GLU A 792 30.42 13.77 12.39
C GLU A 792 30.33 13.54 13.91
N ALA A 793 29.78 12.40 14.33
CA ALA A 793 29.74 12.01 15.74
C ALA A 793 31.15 11.77 16.32
N GLU A 794 32.04 11.15 15.54
CA GLU A 794 33.46 10.96 15.91
C GLU A 794 34.18 12.31 16.04
N GLN A 795 33.90 13.23 15.13
CA GLN A 795 34.43 14.59 15.16
C GLN A 795 33.96 15.33 16.42
N GLU A 796 32.66 15.32 16.73
CA GLU A 796 32.10 15.93 17.94
C GLU A 796 32.79 15.37 19.21
N LEU A 797 32.95 14.05 19.28
CA LEU A 797 33.62 13.40 20.42
C LEU A 797 35.09 13.83 20.55
N SER A 798 35.78 13.98 19.43
CA SER A 798 37.15 14.48 19.38
C SER A 798 37.26 15.89 19.93
N GLU A 799 36.40 16.80 19.47
CA GLU A 799 36.32 18.19 19.91
C GLU A 799 36.02 18.28 21.42
N LEU A 800 35.04 17.51 21.91
CA LEU A 800 34.70 17.45 23.34
C LEU A 800 35.87 16.95 24.20
N SER A 801 36.63 15.98 23.70
CA SER A 801 37.75 15.38 24.41
C SER A 801 39.03 16.24 24.41
N GLY A 802 39.15 17.19 23.48
CA GLY A 802 40.36 17.98 23.27
C GLY A 802 41.54 17.15 22.71
N LYS A 803 41.27 15.94 22.21
CA LYS A 803 42.25 15.12 21.49
C LYS A 803 41.99 15.28 19.99
N PRO A 804 43.04 15.30 19.14
CA PRO A 804 42.84 15.27 17.69
C PRO A 804 42.25 13.93 17.23
N VAL A 805 41.39 13.96 16.21
CA VAL A 805 40.87 12.78 15.54
C VAL A 805 42.07 11.99 15.01
N ALA A 806 42.27 10.75 15.48
CA ALA A 806 43.13 9.84 14.74
C ALA A 806 42.41 9.60 13.40
N PRO A 807 43.03 9.88 12.24
CA PRO A 807 42.34 9.80 10.97
C PRO A 807 41.68 8.42 10.85
N THR A 808 40.35 8.41 10.79
CA THR A 808 39.59 7.21 10.44
C THR A 808 40.21 6.71 9.14
N PRO A 809 40.68 5.45 9.05
CA PRO A 809 41.15 4.96 7.77
C PRO A 809 39.97 5.10 6.82
N MET A 810 40.10 6.02 5.87
CA MET A 810 39.24 6.00 4.70
C MET A 810 39.20 4.55 4.20
N PRO A 811 38.03 4.05 3.76
CA PRO A 811 38.02 2.81 2.98
C PRO A 811 39.15 2.93 1.96
N ALA A 812 40.05 1.94 1.97
CA ALA A 812 41.36 2.05 1.33
C ALA A 812 41.21 2.77 -0.01
N PRO A 813 41.97 3.86 -0.28
CA PRO A 813 41.95 4.45 -1.60
C PRO A 813 42.19 3.31 -2.57
N MET A 814 41.27 3.17 -3.53
CA MET A 814 41.45 2.26 -4.65
C MET A 814 42.90 2.39 -5.14
N PRO A 815 43.58 1.26 -5.39
CA PRO A 815 45.01 1.25 -5.63
C PRO A 815 45.36 2.35 -6.63
N THR A 816 46.31 3.21 -6.24
CA THR A 816 46.81 4.29 -7.08
C THR A 816 47.11 3.74 -8.48
N PRO A 817 46.34 4.10 -9.51
CA PRO A 817 46.68 3.70 -10.86
C PRO A 817 47.93 4.49 -11.27
N SER A 818 48.84 3.82 -11.97
CA SER A 818 49.99 4.42 -12.63
C SER A 818 49.65 5.72 -13.34
N PRO A 819 50.56 6.71 -13.37
CA PRO A 819 50.34 7.93 -14.13
C PRO A 819 50.28 7.58 -15.62
N VAL A 820 49.36 8.24 -16.31
CA VAL A 820 49.14 8.23 -17.76
C VAL A 820 48.30 7.06 -18.30
N GLY A 821 47.01 7.37 -18.51
CA GLY A 821 46.30 6.93 -19.71
C GLY A 821 45.14 5.95 -19.53
N THR A 822 43.98 6.43 -19.09
CA THR A 822 42.65 5.92 -19.51
C THR A 822 41.65 7.07 -19.38
N GLY A 823 40.89 7.38 -20.43
CA GLY A 823 40.06 8.58 -20.51
C GLY A 823 38.89 8.54 -19.54
N GLU A 824 38.68 9.61 -18.77
CA GLU A 824 37.55 9.75 -17.84
C GLU A 824 36.63 10.91 -18.27
N ILE A 825 35.32 10.67 -18.28
CA ILE A 825 34.25 11.68 -18.39
C ILE A 825 33.65 11.86 -16.99
N ILE A 826 33.58 13.09 -16.50
CA ILE A 826 32.99 13.41 -15.19
C ILE A 826 31.65 14.15 -15.39
N ALA A 827 30.60 13.72 -14.70
CA ALA A 827 29.30 14.40 -14.63
C ALA A 827 28.99 14.82 -13.19
N THR A 828 28.58 16.08 -12.96
CA THR A 828 28.13 16.58 -11.64
C THR A 828 26.69 16.16 -11.34
N PRO A 829 26.21 16.13 -10.07
CA PRO A 829 24.86 15.68 -9.81
C PRO A 829 23.91 16.85 -10.07
N GLY A 830 23.11 16.75 -11.10
CA GLY A 830 21.89 17.52 -11.13
C GLY A 830 20.81 16.62 -11.70
N GLY A 831 19.71 16.52 -10.93
CA GLY A 831 18.39 16.08 -11.34
C GLY A 831 18.24 14.72 -12.03
N ASP A 832 17.05 14.14 -11.87
CA ASP A 832 16.59 12.97 -12.64
C ASP A 832 16.64 13.16 -14.18
N ALA A 833 16.92 14.37 -14.67
CA ALA A 833 16.93 14.75 -16.09
C ALA A 833 18.20 14.30 -16.86
N VAL A 834 19.37 14.16 -16.21
CA VAL A 834 20.63 13.83 -16.91
C VAL A 834 20.94 12.33 -16.91
N ARG A 835 20.27 11.57 -16.03
CA ARG A 835 20.43 10.12 -15.94
C ARG A 835 20.17 9.38 -17.28
N PRO A 836 19.12 9.69 -18.06
CA PRO A 836 18.89 9.04 -19.36
C PRO A 836 19.98 9.35 -20.39
N LEU A 837 20.54 10.56 -20.36
CA LEU A 837 21.64 10.96 -21.24
C LEU A 837 22.93 10.21 -20.89
N LEU A 838 23.24 10.08 -19.60
CA LEU A 838 24.39 9.31 -19.11
C LEU A 838 24.25 7.82 -19.43
N GLU A 839 23.06 7.25 -19.25
CA GLU A 839 22.75 5.86 -19.62
C GLU A 839 22.88 5.64 -21.14
N ALA A 840 22.49 6.61 -21.98
CA ALA A 840 22.62 6.54 -23.43
C ALA A 840 24.07 6.73 -23.94
N LEU A 841 24.89 7.52 -23.23
CA LEU A 841 26.29 7.78 -23.59
C LEU A 841 27.24 6.68 -23.12
N ARG A 842 26.89 5.98 -22.03
CA ARG A 842 27.73 4.95 -21.38
C ARG A 842 28.24 3.87 -22.35
N PRO A 843 27.42 3.24 -23.21
CA PRO A 843 27.92 2.18 -24.10
C PRO A 843 28.94 2.70 -25.12
N LYS A 844 28.75 3.92 -25.63
CA LYS A 844 29.65 4.54 -26.61
C LYS A 844 30.94 5.03 -25.96
N ALA A 845 30.86 5.55 -24.74
CA ALA A 845 32.03 5.93 -23.96
C ALA A 845 32.88 4.70 -23.66
N GLU A 846 32.26 3.59 -23.23
CA GLU A 846 32.94 2.32 -22.97
C GLU A 846 33.58 1.73 -24.24
N GLU A 847 32.90 1.79 -25.39
CA GLU A 847 33.43 1.36 -26.70
C GLU A 847 34.65 2.20 -27.14
N ALA A 848 34.70 3.48 -26.79
CA ALA A 848 35.83 4.37 -27.03
C ALA A 848 36.96 4.23 -25.97
N GLY A 849 36.83 3.30 -25.02
CA GLY A 849 37.79 3.10 -23.93
C GLY A 849 37.75 4.20 -22.86
N TRP A 850 36.62 4.87 -22.71
CA TRP A 850 36.40 5.93 -21.73
C TRP A 850 35.61 5.43 -20.52
N THR A 851 35.92 5.97 -19.35
CA THR A 851 35.24 5.67 -18.08
C THR A 851 34.34 6.83 -17.70
N LEU A 852 33.05 6.58 -17.57
CA LEU A 852 32.06 7.58 -17.17
C LEU A 852 31.91 7.58 -15.64
N MET A 853 32.33 8.66 -14.99
CA MET A 853 32.17 8.89 -13.56
C MET A 853 31.09 9.94 -13.29
N THR A 854 30.18 9.61 -12.38
CA THR A 854 29.18 10.54 -11.84
C THR A 854 29.66 10.94 -10.45
N VAL A 855 29.86 12.21 -10.19
CA VAL A 855 30.37 12.70 -8.90
C VAL A 855 29.32 13.60 -8.30
N SER A 856 28.98 13.43 -7.03
CA SER A 856 28.06 14.33 -6.36
C SER A 856 28.78 15.46 -5.63
N GLY A 857 28.45 16.73 -5.91
CA GLY A 857 29.06 17.89 -5.29
C GLY A 857 30.11 18.58 -6.19
N ALA A 858 30.85 19.53 -5.60
CA ALA A 858 31.77 20.43 -6.28
C ALA A 858 32.79 19.72 -7.20
N VAL A 859 33.32 20.47 -8.18
CA VAL A 859 34.34 20.04 -9.14
C VAL A 859 35.38 19.09 -8.50
N PRO A 860 35.54 17.85 -8.98
CA PRO A 860 36.44 16.90 -8.34
C PRO A 860 37.90 17.37 -8.37
N GLU A 861 38.71 16.98 -7.39
CA GLU A 861 40.18 17.13 -7.45
C GLU A 861 40.80 16.40 -8.66
N SER A 862 40.05 15.48 -9.27
CA SER A 862 40.43 14.76 -10.48
C SER A 862 40.22 15.52 -11.80
N LEU A 863 39.77 16.79 -11.78
CA LEU A 863 39.57 17.62 -12.98
C LEU A 863 40.74 17.54 -14.00
N PRO A 864 42.03 17.58 -13.59
CA PRO A 864 43.16 17.48 -14.53
C PRO A 864 43.25 16.15 -15.30
N ARG A 865 42.56 15.09 -14.84
CA ARG A 865 42.52 13.76 -15.46
C ARG A 865 41.35 13.59 -16.43
N CYS A 866 40.38 14.50 -16.37
CA CYS A 866 39.21 14.48 -17.23
C CYS A 866 39.58 14.93 -18.64
N ARG A 867 38.94 14.33 -19.66
CA ARG A 867 38.87 14.92 -20.99
C ARG A 867 37.59 15.71 -21.23
N MET A 868 36.53 15.38 -20.49
CA MET A 868 35.22 15.98 -20.64
C MET A 868 34.50 16.13 -19.30
N LEU A 869 33.88 17.29 -19.08
CA LEU A 869 33.08 17.61 -17.91
C LEU A 869 31.64 17.92 -18.35
N LEU A 870 30.66 17.20 -17.79
CA LEU A 870 29.23 17.43 -17.99
C LEU A 870 28.64 18.10 -16.75
N ILE A 871 27.97 19.25 -16.92
CA ILE A 871 27.37 20.03 -15.84
C ILE A 871 25.86 20.12 -16.10
N ASP A 872 25.00 19.76 -15.14
CA ASP A 872 23.52 19.86 -15.26
C ASP A 872 22.92 21.19 -14.76
N ASP A 873 23.65 21.89 -13.89
CA ASP A 873 23.26 23.20 -13.39
C ASP A 873 24.51 23.98 -13.00
N ILE A 874 24.82 25.04 -13.75
CA ILE A 874 26.03 25.82 -13.56
C ILE A 874 26.02 26.57 -12.22
N ASP A 875 24.84 26.97 -11.75
CA ASP A 875 24.68 27.78 -10.54
C ASP A 875 24.75 26.91 -9.27
N ARG A 876 24.37 25.64 -9.35
CA ARG A 876 24.49 24.66 -8.25
C ARG A 876 25.82 23.90 -8.23
N ALA A 877 26.35 23.54 -9.39
CA ALA A 877 27.49 22.62 -9.48
C ALA A 877 28.85 23.33 -9.56
N LEU A 878 28.90 24.60 -9.93
CA LEU A 878 30.13 25.37 -10.11
C LEU A 878 30.08 26.70 -9.32
N PRO A 879 30.48 26.71 -8.03
CA PRO A 879 30.63 27.96 -7.28
C PRO A 879 31.56 28.93 -8.03
N GLU A 880 31.26 30.23 -8.02
CA GLU A 880 32.06 31.27 -8.71
C GLU A 880 33.57 31.16 -8.40
N THR A 881 33.90 30.71 -7.19
CA THR A 881 35.27 30.52 -6.71
C THR A 881 36.10 29.51 -7.51
N ARG A 882 35.48 28.63 -8.31
CA ARG A 882 36.19 27.61 -9.11
C ARG A 882 36.04 27.75 -10.62
N HIS A 883 35.42 28.84 -11.08
CA HIS A 883 35.27 29.13 -12.51
C HIS A 883 36.64 29.26 -13.20
N ALA A 884 37.61 29.90 -12.53
CA ALA A 884 38.95 30.07 -13.06
C ALA A 884 39.66 28.74 -13.32
N GLU A 885 39.50 27.75 -12.44
CA GLU A 885 40.14 26.44 -12.56
C GLU A 885 39.57 25.62 -13.72
N VAL A 886 38.25 25.66 -13.93
CA VAL A 886 37.62 25.00 -15.08
C VAL A 886 38.02 25.69 -16.39
N LEU A 887 38.09 27.03 -16.39
CA LEU A 887 38.55 27.78 -17.56
C LEU A 887 40.01 27.46 -17.90
N ASP A 888 40.88 27.36 -16.91
CA ASP A 888 42.28 27.00 -17.13
C ASP A 888 42.43 25.54 -17.59
N TRP A 889 41.61 24.63 -17.09
CA TRP A 889 41.53 23.25 -17.59
C TRP A 889 41.02 23.16 -19.04
N VAL A 890 40.00 23.94 -19.42
CA VAL A 890 39.52 24.04 -20.81
C VAL A 890 40.62 24.56 -21.74
N LYS A 891 41.39 25.57 -21.32
CA LYS A 891 42.56 26.07 -22.07
C LYS A 891 43.66 25.03 -22.22
N MET A 892 43.70 24.02 -21.36
CA MET A 892 44.63 22.89 -21.44
C MET A 892 44.09 21.71 -22.28
N GLY A 893 42.99 21.91 -23.02
CA GLY A 893 42.41 20.92 -23.93
C GLY A 893 41.24 20.11 -23.34
N GLY A 894 40.76 20.46 -22.15
CA GLY A 894 39.53 19.92 -21.57
C GLY A 894 38.28 20.38 -22.31
N ARG A 895 37.24 19.55 -22.37
CA ARG A 895 35.95 19.88 -22.99
C ARG A 895 34.85 20.00 -21.95
N VAL A 896 34.03 21.06 -21.98
CA VAL A 896 32.87 21.18 -21.09
C VAL A 896 31.59 21.11 -21.92
N ILE A 897 30.65 20.31 -21.43
CA ILE A 897 29.25 20.33 -21.86
C ILE A 897 28.44 20.85 -20.67
N VAL A 898 27.84 22.03 -20.84
CA VAL A 898 26.89 22.56 -19.86
C VAL A 898 25.49 22.30 -20.39
N TRP A 899 24.75 21.52 -19.65
CA TRP A 899 23.31 21.39 -19.71
C TRP A 899 22.74 22.24 -18.58
N SER A 900 21.74 23.08 -18.84
CA SER A 900 21.08 23.84 -17.78
C SER A 900 19.63 24.08 -18.15
N MET A 901 18.73 23.79 -17.21
CA MET A 901 17.31 24.14 -17.29
C MET A 901 17.10 25.47 -16.53
N ARG A 902 17.24 26.62 -17.19
CA ARG A 902 16.94 27.90 -16.53
C ARG A 902 15.43 28.04 -16.32
N ARG A 903 15.02 28.38 -15.09
CA ARG A 903 13.75 29.08 -14.84
C ARG A 903 13.91 30.53 -15.26
N ALA A 904 13.47 30.88 -16.46
CA ALA A 904 13.08 32.25 -16.77
C ALA A 904 11.56 32.24 -16.97
N HIS A 905 10.83 32.91 -16.07
CA HIS A 905 9.39 33.18 -16.12
C HIS A 905 8.54 32.27 -17.03
N SER A 906 7.81 31.35 -16.39
CA SER A 906 6.70 30.53 -16.93
C SER A 906 6.97 29.44 -17.98
N ASP A 907 8.14 29.32 -18.61
CA ASP A 907 8.41 28.21 -19.56
C ASP A 907 9.80 27.57 -19.37
N PHE A 908 9.89 26.24 -19.56
CA PHE A 908 11.15 25.47 -19.51
C PHE A 908 11.77 25.38 -20.90
N PHE A 909 13.03 25.79 -21.05
CA PHE A 909 13.80 25.58 -22.27
C PHE A 909 15.15 24.92 -21.94
N PRO A 910 15.53 23.79 -22.59
CA PRO A 910 16.83 23.18 -22.43
C PRO A 910 17.87 23.85 -23.33
N TYR A 911 19.06 24.12 -22.78
CA TYR A 911 20.21 24.64 -23.56
C TYR A 911 21.42 23.75 -23.42
N LEU A 912 22.13 23.56 -24.55
CA LEU A 912 23.36 22.80 -24.64
C LEU A 912 24.49 23.75 -25.07
N LEU A 913 25.45 23.99 -24.17
CA LEU A 913 26.66 24.74 -24.48
C LEU A 913 27.85 23.77 -24.57
N VAL A 914 28.51 23.70 -25.73
CA VAL A 914 29.72 22.90 -25.93
C VAL A 914 30.89 23.86 -26.12
N VAL A 915 31.90 23.77 -25.25
CA VAL A 915 33.11 24.60 -25.34
C VAL A 915 34.32 23.71 -25.56
N GLY A 916 35.07 23.97 -26.66
CA GLY A 916 36.31 23.29 -27.03
C GLY A 916 37.19 24.18 -27.92
N GLU A 917 38.47 23.83 -28.09
CA GLU A 917 39.47 24.65 -28.79
C GLU A 917 39.00 25.12 -30.18
N GLY A 918 39.05 26.44 -30.40
CA GLY A 918 39.13 27.04 -31.74
C GLY A 918 38.02 28.00 -32.15
N GLU A 919 36.77 27.85 -31.72
CA GLU A 919 35.70 28.81 -32.04
C GLU A 919 34.59 28.82 -30.97
N THR A 920 34.41 29.96 -30.30
CA THR A 920 33.24 30.23 -29.47
C THR A 920 32.05 30.55 -30.38
N LYS A 921 31.27 29.55 -30.80
CA LYS A 921 29.96 29.81 -31.42
C LYS A 921 28.91 30.04 -30.36
N SER A 922 28.70 31.32 -30.02
CA SER A 922 27.49 31.78 -29.34
C SER A 922 26.33 31.78 -30.34
N MET A 923 25.37 30.85 -30.21
CA MET A 923 24.05 31.00 -30.82
C MET A 923 23.17 31.82 -29.88
N ALA A 924 22.79 33.03 -30.31
CA ALA A 924 21.82 33.86 -29.61
C ALA A 924 20.38 33.44 -29.95
N PHE A 925 19.53 33.62 -28.95
CA PHE A 925 18.13 33.26 -28.86
C PHE A 925 17.20 34.10 -29.72
N ALA A 926 16.71 33.52 -30.80
CA ALA A 926 15.39 33.77 -31.37
C ALA A 926 15.13 32.61 -32.35
N ASP A 927 13.91 32.10 -32.44
CA ASP A 927 13.45 31.08 -33.41
C ASP A 927 13.66 29.59 -33.09
N VAL A 928 13.39 29.14 -31.86
CA VAL A 928 13.21 27.70 -31.57
C VAL A 928 11.78 27.40 -31.13
N ASP A 929 10.83 27.69 -32.02
CA ASP A 929 9.43 27.23 -31.92
C ASP A 929 9.15 26.02 -32.84
N SER A 930 10.17 25.42 -33.47
CA SER A 930 9.93 24.49 -34.59
C SER A 930 10.66 23.15 -34.56
N LEU A 931 11.23 22.70 -33.43
CA LEU A 931 12.01 21.46 -33.41
C LEU A 931 11.51 20.40 -32.42
N LEU A 932 10.67 19.51 -32.95
CA LEU A 932 10.26 18.22 -32.41
C LEU A 932 11.47 17.31 -32.09
N LEU A 933 11.28 16.43 -31.10
CA LEU A 933 12.18 15.40 -30.52
C LEU A 933 13.11 14.61 -31.49
N GLY A 934 12.92 14.67 -32.81
CA GLY A 934 13.84 14.11 -33.79
C GLY A 934 15.21 14.79 -33.83
N ASP A 935 15.27 16.10 -33.55
CA ASP A 935 16.49 16.90 -33.75
C ASP A 935 17.43 16.93 -32.55
N LEU A 936 16.97 16.56 -31.35
CA LEU A 936 17.85 16.32 -30.20
C LEU A 936 18.78 15.13 -30.45
N ARG A 937 18.29 14.11 -31.15
CA ARG A 937 19.12 12.98 -31.59
C ARG A 937 20.11 13.42 -32.66
N GLY A 938 19.73 14.33 -33.54
CA GLY A 938 20.60 14.96 -34.54
C GLY A 938 21.71 15.82 -33.94
N ALA A 939 21.36 16.67 -32.96
CA ALA A 939 22.28 17.53 -32.23
C ALA A 939 23.25 16.72 -31.35
N ALA A 940 22.77 15.68 -30.67
CA ALA A 940 23.61 14.75 -29.91
C ALA A 940 24.55 13.94 -30.81
N VAL A 941 24.09 13.54 -32.00
CA VAL A 941 24.93 12.84 -33.01
C VAL A 941 25.95 13.79 -33.65
N GLN A 942 25.61 15.06 -33.89
CA GLN A 942 26.56 16.06 -34.36
C GLN A 942 27.58 16.44 -33.27
N ALA A 943 27.16 16.56 -32.01
CA ALA A 943 28.06 16.75 -30.88
C ALA A 943 29.01 15.56 -30.71
N ALA A 944 28.51 14.32 -30.83
CA ALA A 944 29.35 13.12 -30.81
C ALA A 944 30.35 13.09 -32.00
N ARG A 945 29.93 13.49 -33.20
CA ARG A 945 30.82 13.58 -34.39
C ARG A 945 31.87 14.69 -34.29
N ALA A 946 31.57 15.80 -33.61
CA ALA A 946 32.53 16.88 -33.37
C ALA A 946 33.53 16.53 -32.25
N VAL A 947 33.23 15.52 -31.44
CA VAL A 947 34.12 14.99 -30.41
C VAL A 947 35.12 13.97 -30.95
N GLY A 948 34.82 13.36 -32.11
CA GLY A 948 35.58 12.26 -32.70
C GLY A 948 34.91 10.95 -32.40
#